data_AF-E9GQ39-F1
#
_entry.id   AF-E9GQ39-F1
#
_cell.length_a   1.000
_cell.length_b   1.000
_cell.length_c   1.000
_cell.angle_alpha   90.00
_cell.angle_beta   90.00
_cell.angle_gamma   90.00
#
_symmetry.space_group_name_H-M   'P 1'
#
loop_
_entity.id
_entity.type
_entity.pdbx_description
1 polymer ?
#
loop_
_entity_poly.entity_id
_entity_poly.type
_entity_poly.pdbx_seq_one_letter_code
_entity_poly.pdbx_strand_id
1 'polypeptide(L)'
;MASEFTRGDEPASVAENETVLSSIASTANKEIKKKKLIDSSHGLRFELKLLSLFCVRGLGAGYKFELSKEKEDEGGKLEDLIFRYEVPDTTPAGKHWRYRYLQAKHKVNEKEKIPADHLLDYNPKGDFSLPKYFHSFYKIRARGDDIHACIICTNIGFKLDSLTEEKVELVSINDQPEDILEFGAQEKTARYKLKINKEYWHRRLKEEWSPVQLLAEELKDCATKNKTTDLRTGMFNSYHVALVDEHVIDCTAKKFHQDFVGEVNLSEGARELRQTICDPLRNPLPRKITEEDVDNFFDKLVFVVDMPNEKKFEEILETRDMSKYYQPDKCKAQTIRILHEVSAQFSNQEQNFWLKAEIAKNILLADVTKMSLEYQSQLEKEIKFNDSAIQMMAAQLKQLLESDGRGKIERIATSSPKHTAVKVISAVHILMRELNQEGNYLVASSSRLQNEEEIEMWKNILKLQKSFHHFFVVVCDDEASKQNYENFISDDGADEKNIIIIIGLGKSSARMDDEIKYTDLSPDFQEAILSKTICFQGENLTVGNLIGHKPEEIIDFSSIKELLFEEKEIKIPSLNASTFEQSLYVKRTLRLPFKNQFELGGECRISPDGHIEWLVEKEKRKEIWKKIMNGVTNQASSAGVVVDDLAHLKENGNEKSVVIISGLAGTGKSTLLCHYYEEIKKASPDHWVIRINLVDYEAILKKDNIARSANIFVYQLHVVDEKSSFSRSLLRNRLERGDRIIFMFDGFDEVNDLCQNNAIQLMEAISKKKSIQLYVTTRPHMLEDLQFWLSQLAYSLENFTEIDQIDYLTSNWAKELNLSKDNNGLLQQFAKSLVERVSETLRDEEKSFVGIPLQCRILAECFQSNVKELITQNFVEDKEEPRQSECVRKKISDLIEGQKFDLVSLFNRLMETKRKVFREEKANATNTNQIILDAINRLIQDIEDHLTKLAIKTIVTDQKMLDILLPPQSSPNRSDDDIANGENTIALNGLKFGLTFKSGHESTVQFLHRTYAEYLFARYLYGGFLLDEKRHNKLLESESIRKLILNKILAVKQYNGVQIFFDSMLKEFVDNDEEWRNRIIQRDLPKRLKKFTKNLFTQFLRQSPPLHKYGISFTVKSYFVNALYFSLANGNGTIFKFLCDCLDATFNEQKVQLAMISSFMQDGRYFTLTFFRNKDSKLFSRFINYYDNLSLHESYSIISKIASLWVHPSADFDLI
;
A
#
# COMPACT_ATOMS: atom_id res chain seq x y z
N MET A 1 -24.48 -36.73 5.49
CA MET A 1 -25.37 -37.39 4.51
C MET A 1 -25.20 -36.65 3.21
N ALA A 2 -24.51 -37.31 2.27
CA ALA A 2 -24.35 -36.94 0.86
C ALA A 2 -25.71 -37.02 0.13
N SER A 3 -25.97 -36.53 -1.07
CA SER A 3 -25.18 -35.99 -2.18
C SER A 3 -26.17 -35.39 -3.19
N GLU A 4 -25.62 -34.62 -4.16
CA GLU A 4 -26.02 -34.56 -5.59
C GLU A 4 -27.02 -33.44 -5.97
N PHE A 5 -26.73 -32.49 -6.87
CA PHE A 5 -26.19 -32.65 -8.24
C PHE A 5 -25.37 -31.43 -8.74
N THR A 6 -24.57 -31.71 -9.75
CA THR A 6 -23.49 -30.95 -10.41
C THR A 6 -23.87 -30.16 -11.68
N ARG A 7 -22.97 -29.22 -12.08
CA ARG A 7 -22.68 -28.61 -13.42
C ARG A 7 -23.62 -27.50 -13.91
N GLY A 8 -23.13 -26.27 -14.13
CA GLY A 8 -22.43 -25.73 -15.33
C GLY A 8 -23.39 -24.69 -15.95
N ASP A 9 -23.08 -23.47 -16.39
CA ASP A 9 -21.94 -22.86 -17.08
C ASP A 9 -21.91 -21.33 -16.85
N GLU A 10 -20.79 -20.72 -17.26
CA GLU A 10 -20.45 -19.28 -17.32
C GLU A 10 -21.28 -18.45 -18.35
N PRO A 11 -21.12 -17.11 -18.40
CA PRO A 11 -22.22 -16.16 -18.58
C PRO A 11 -22.48 -15.75 -20.04
N ALA A 12 -23.75 -15.45 -20.35
CA ALA A 12 -24.17 -14.82 -21.60
C ALA A 12 -24.71 -13.40 -21.37
N SER A 13 -24.30 -12.55 -22.29
CA SER A 13 -24.50 -11.11 -22.48
C SER A 13 -25.91 -10.54 -22.32
N VAL A 14 -25.90 -9.28 -21.86
CA VAL A 14 -26.90 -8.21 -21.96
C VAL A 14 -27.82 -8.29 -23.20
N ALA A 15 -29.13 -8.32 -22.94
CA ALA A 15 -30.16 -7.80 -23.85
C ALA A 15 -31.34 -7.27 -23.02
N GLU A 16 -31.67 -6.01 -23.25
CA GLU A 16 -32.81 -5.28 -22.69
C GLU A 16 -34.13 -5.97 -23.03
N ASN A 17 -35.02 -6.15 -22.05
CA ASN A 17 -36.39 -6.59 -22.27
C ASN A 17 -37.38 -5.65 -21.57
N GLU A 18 -37.95 -4.74 -22.36
CA GLU A 18 -39.28 -4.17 -22.14
C GLU A 18 -40.32 -5.30 -22.20
N THR A 19 -40.73 -5.87 -21.06
CA THR A 19 -41.96 -6.68 -21.00
C THR A 19 -42.39 -6.91 -19.54
N VAL A 20 -43.07 -5.93 -18.94
CA VAL A 20 -43.80 -6.12 -17.65
C VAL A 20 -45.28 -5.74 -17.76
N LEU A 21 -45.78 -5.38 -18.95
CA LEU A 21 -47.18 -4.97 -19.14
C LEU A 21 -48.16 -6.08 -19.57
N SER A 22 -47.80 -7.37 -19.55
CA SER A 22 -48.67 -8.43 -20.11
C SER A 22 -48.99 -9.64 -19.23
N SER A 23 -48.58 -9.71 -17.95
CA SER A 23 -48.77 -10.95 -17.15
C SER A 23 -49.67 -10.88 -15.91
N ILE A 24 -50.36 -9.77 -15.60
CA ILE A 24 -51.24 -9.67 -14.40
C ILE A 24 -52.74 -9.71 -14.78
N ALA A 25 -53.09 -10.36 -15.90
CA ALA A 25 -54.49 -10.54 -16.31
C ALA A 25 -55.08 -11.94 -16.04
N SER A 26 -54.42 -12.80 -15.25
CA SER A 26 -54.86 -14.20 -15.13
C SER A 26 -54.66 -14.86 -13.76
N THR A 27 -55.10 -14.26 -12.65
CA THR A 27 -55.49 -15.05 -11.46
C THR A 27 -56.30 -14.25 -10.44
N ALA A 28 -57.58 -14.02 -10.72
CA ALA A 28 -58.59 -13.68 -9.69
C ALA A 28 -60.01 -13.99 -10.19
N ASN A 29 -60.25 -15.23 -10.61
CA ASN A 29 -61.61 -15.73 -10.81
C ASN A 29 -62.07 -16.40 -9.51
N LYS A 30 -62.85 -15.68 -8.69
CA LYS A 30 -63.86 -16.28 -7.79
C LYS A 30 -64.92 -15.22 -7.42
N GLU A 31 -66.06 -15.38 -8.07
CA GLU A 31 -67.42 -15.01 -7.67
C GLU A 31 -67.65 -13.68 -6.91
N ILE A 32 -67.91 -12.59 -7.66
CA ILE A 32 -68.77 -11.51 -7.19
C ILE A 32 -69.80 -11.16 -8.28
N LYS A 33 -71.07 -11.16 -7.86
CA LYS A 33 -72.28 -11.03 -8.69
C LYS A 33 -72.24 -9.79 -9.61
N LYS A 34 -72.51 -10.03 -10.90
CA LYS A 34 -72.76 -9.02 -11.94
C LYS A 34 -73.80 -7.97 -11.50
N LYS A 35 -73.35 -6.71 -11.36
CA LYS A 35 -74.16 -5.50 -11.58
C LYS A 35 -73.36 -4.60 -12.55
N LYS A 36 -74.03 -4.16 -13.63
CA LYS A 36 -73.59 -3.25 -14.71
C LYS A 36 -72.24 -2.54 -14.49
N LEU A 37 -71.18 -3.02 -15.15
CA LEU A 37 -69.92 -2.29 -15.37
C LEU A 37 -70.00 -1.57 -16.72
N ILE A 38 -70.42 -0.31 -16.74
CA ILE A 38 -70.05 0.67 -17.77
C ILE A 38 -69.95 2.02 -17.03
N ASP A 39 -68.81 2.70 -17.17
CA ASP A 39 -68.52 4.13 -16.87
C ASP A 39 -67.83 4.55 -15.54
N SER A 40 -67.39 3.64 -14.65
CA SER A 40 -66.82 4.04 -13.34
C SER A 40 -65.29 4.21 -13.25
N SER A 41 -64.51 3.89 -14.30
CA SER A 41 -63.03 3.87 -14.19
C SER A 41 -62.39 5.26 -14.22
N HIS A 42 -62.95 6.22 -14.97
CA HIS A 42 -62.36 7.55 -15.12
C HIS A 42 -62.50 8.40 -13.85
N GLY A 43 -63.64 8.29 -13.15
CA GLY A 43 -63.86 8.97 -11.87
C GLY A 43 -62.87 8.54 -10.79
N LEU A 44 -62.66 7.23 -10.64
CA LEU A 44 -61.72 6.68 -9.65
C LEU A 44 -60.26 7.12 -9.92
N ARG A 45 -59.86 7.20 -11.19
CA ARG A 45 -58.51 7.66 -11.56
C ARG A 45 -58.32 9.16 -11.33
N PHE A 46 -59.36 9.96 -11.57
CA PHE A 46 -59.34 11.40 -11.27
C PHE A 46 -59.24 11.66 -9.77
N GLU A 47 -59.99 10.92 -8.96
CA GLU A 47 -59.93 10.96 -7.50
C GLU A 47 -58.55 10.55 -6.96
N LEU A 48 -57.97 9.47 -7.49
CA LEU A 48 -56.64 9.01 -7.07
C LEU A 48 -55.53 10.06 -7.33
N LYS A 49 -55.64 10.78 -8.45
CA LYS A 49 -54.73 11.88 -8.79
C LYS A 49 -54.87 13.04 -7.82
N LEU A 50 -56.09 13.37 -7.39
CA LEU A 50 -56.33 14.36 -6.33
C LEU A 50 -55.73 13.92 -4.99
N LEU A 51 -55.92 12.67 -4.57
CA LEU A 51 -55.33 12.15 -3.33
C LEU A 51 -53.80 12.28 -3.35
N SER A 52 -53.17 11.88 -4.44
CA SER A 52 -51.72 11.96 -4.59
C SER A 52 -51.22 13.41 -4.66
N LEU A 53 -51.96 14.31 -5.32
CA LEU A 53 -51.67 15.73 -5.34
C LEU A 53 -51.69 16.35 -3.95
N PHE A 54 -52.73 16.07 -3.15
CA PHE A 54 -52.84 16.52 -1.76
C PHE A 54 -51.71 15.97 -0.89
N CYS A 55 -51.24 14.74 -1.14
CA CYS A 55 -50.06 14.19 -0.47
C CYS A 55 -48.80 15.00 -0.82
N VAL A 56 -48.46 15.11 -2.11
CA VAL A 56 -47.19 15.69 -2.55
C VAL A 56 -47.13 17.19 -2.24
N ARG A 57 -48.19 17.93 -2.54
CA ARG A 57 -48.24 19.38 -2.29
C ARG A 57 -48.49 19.70 -0.83
N GLY A 58 -49.23 18.85 -0.12
CA GLY A 58 -49.39 18.98 1.33
C GLY A 58 -48.06 18.90 2.06
N LEU A 59 -47.21 17.95 1.66
CA LEU A 59 -45.84 17.83 2.14
C LEU A 59 -44.96 19.02 1.72
N GLY A 60 -45.03 19.43 0.45
CA GLY A 60 -44.24 20.55 -0.08
C GLY A 60 -44.55 21.89 0.58
N ALA A 61 -45.80 22.09 1.01
CA ALA A 61 -46.23 23.26 1.78
C ALA A 61 -45.88 23.15 3.29
N GLY A 62 -45.32 22.03 3.73
CA GLY A 62 -44.90 21.82 5.13
C GLY A 62 -46.04 21.50 6.09
N TYR A 63 -47.21 21.06 5.62
CA TYR A 63 -48.31 20.71 6.50
C TYR A 63 -48.03 19.43 7.29
N LYS A 64 -48.41 19.45 8.58
CA LYS A 64 -48.63 18.22 9.34
C LYS A 64 -50.09 17.84 9.15
N PHE A 65 -50.34 16.87 8.27
CA PHE A 65 -51.69 16.54 7.81
C PHE A 65 -52.05 15.06 8.00
N GLU A 66 -53.35 14.83 7.91
CA GLU A 66 -53.96 13.52 7.75
C GLU A 66 -54.98 13.57 6.60
N LEU A 67 -54.91 12.56 5.73
CA LEU A 67 -55.72 12.46 4.51
C LEU A 67 -56.59 11.21 4.56
N SER A 68 -57.88 11.36 4.28
CA SER A 68 -58.87 10.27 4.21
C SER A 68 -59.56 10.25 2.85
N LYS A 69 -60.08 9.08 2.48
CA LYS A 69 -60.83 8.80 1.25
C LYS A 69 -62.18 8.15 1.58
N GLU A 70 -63.24 8.48 0.84
CA GLU A 70 -64.57 7.82 0.88
C GLU A 70 -65.20 7.73 2.28
N LYS A 71 -65.01 8.76 3.12
CA LYS A 71 -65.39 8.72 4.53
C LYS A 71 -66.76 9.36 4.79
N GLU A 72 -67.83 8.68 4.37
CA GLU A 72 -69.21 9.21 4.39
C GLU A 72 -69.72 9.57 5.80
N ASP A 73 -69.28 8.86 6.83
CA ASP A 73 -69.61 9.14 8.24
C ASP A 73 -69.06 10.50 8.71
N GLU A 74 -67.89 10.90 8.19
CA GLU A 74 -67.31 12.20 8.48
C GLU A 74 -67.69 13.29 7.48
N GLY A 75 -67.60 13.05 6.17
CA GLY A 75 -67.81 14.05 5.14
C GLY A 75 -69.25 14.20 4.66
N GLY A 76 -70.14 13.25 4.99
CA GLY A 76 -71.48 13.20 4.40
C GLY A 76 -71.40 13.03 2.88
N LYS A 77 -71.81 14.07 2.14
CA LYS A 77 -71.70 14.16 0.68
C LYS A 77 -70.46 14.92 0.19
N LEU A 78 -69.49 15.17 1.08
CA LEU A 78 -68.20 15.76 0.77
C LEU A 78 -67.09 14.80 1.24
N GLU A 79 -67.25 13.53 0.89
CA GLU A 79 -66.54 12.40 1.48
C GLU A 79 -65.40 11.84 0.63
N ASP A 80 -65.35 12.16 -0.67
CA ASP A 80 -64.36 11.61 -1.60
C ASP A 80 -62.93 11.85 -1.09
N LEU A 81 -62.65 13.06 -0.57
CA LEU A 81 -61.38 13.41 0.03
C LEU A 81 -61.56 14.34 1.23
N ILE A 82 -61.01 13.95 2.39
CA ILE A 82 -60.96 14.81 3.58
C ILE A 82 -59.50 15.03 3.96
N PHE A 83 -59.05 16.28 3.93
CA PHE A 83 -57.70 16.68 4.32
C PHE A 83 -57.76 17.55 5.56
N ARG A 84 -57.21 17.06 6.67
CA ARG A 84 -57.06 17.83 7.91
C ARG A 84 -55.60 18.14 8.18
N TYR A 85 -55.29 19.35 8.61
CA TYR A 85 -53.93 19.77 8.90
C TYR A 85 -53.85 20.62 10.18
N GLU A 86 -52.72 20.49 10.88
CA GLU A 86 -52.47 21.17 12.15
C GLU A 86 -52.19 22.66 11.90
N VAL A 87 -52.93 23.54 12.58
CA VAL A 87 -52.73 24.99 12.54
C VAL A 87 -52.10 25.43 13.87
N PRO A 88 -51.01 26.22 13.85
CA PRO A 88 -50.49 26.84 15.06
C PRO A 88 -51.50 27.87 15.55
N ASP A 89 -52.13 27.64 16.70
CA ASP A 89 -53.04 28.62 17.29
C ASP A 89 -52.25 29.61 18.17
N THR A 90 -52.70 30.86 18.23
CA THR A 90 -52.14 31.91 19.10
C THR A 90 -52.82 31.97 20.46
N THR A 91 -53.80 31.08 20.72
CA THR A 91 -54.53 31.00 21.98
C THR A 91 -53.91 30.01 22.99
N PRO A 92 -54.24 30.10 24.29
CA PRO A 92 -53.70 29.21 25.34
C PRO A 92 -54.11 27.73 25.24
N ALA A 93 -55.01 27.37 24.31
CA ALA A 93 -55.60 26.03 24.18
C ALA A 93 -54.72 25.03 23.42
N GLY A 94 -53.63 25.49 22.79
CA GLY A 94 -52.73 24.64 21.99
C GLY A 94 -53.22 24.42 20.56
N LYS A 95 -52.45 23.63 19.81
CA LYS A 95 -52.63 23.36 18.37
C LYS A 95 -53.98 22.70 18.07
N HIS A 96 -54.63 23.08 16.97
CA HIS A 96 -55.90 22.49 16.53
C HIS A 96 -55.90 22.04 15.06
N TRP A 97 -56.89 21.22 14.69
CA TRP A 97 -57.04 20.69 13.33
C TRP A 97 -57.99 21.54 12.50
N ARG A 98 -57.55 21.91 11.30
CA ARG A 98 -58.38 22.59 10.28
C ARG A 98 -58.63 21.67 9.10
N TYR A 99 -59.87 21.69 8.58
CA TYR A 99 -60.38 20.69 7.65
C TYR A 99 -60.70 21.25 6.26
N ARG A 100 -60.36 20.51 5.21
CA ARG A 100 -60.85 20.67 3.84
C ARG A 100 -61.64 19.42 3.46
N TYR A 101 -62.91 19.61 3.16
CA TYR A 101 -63.80 18.55 2.68
C TYR A 101 -63.92 18.70 1.17
N LEU A 102 -63.76 17.63 0.40
CA LEU A 102 -63.73 17.69 -1.05
C LEU A 102 -64.61 16.60 -1.66
N GLN A 103 -65.43 17.01 -2.63
CA GLN A 103 -66.13 16.13 -3.54
C GLN A 103 -65.51 16.25 -4.94
N ALA A 104 -65.15 15.12 -5.54
CA ALA A 104 -64.65 15.02 -6.90
C ALA A 104 -65.76 14.56 -7.86
N LYS A 105 -65.87 15.25 -9.01
CA LYS A 105 -66.74 14.85 -10.13
C LYS A 105 -65.92 14.89 -11.41
N HIS A 106 -66.14 13.91 -12.27
CA HIS A 106 -65.49 13.84 -13.58
C HIS A 106 -66.53 13.52 -14.66
N LYS A 107 -66.53 14.29 -15.75
CA LYS A 107 -67.35 14.06 -16.94
C LYS A 107 -66.46 13.68 -18.11
N VAL A 108 -66.80 12.59 -18.79
CA VAL A 108 -66.09 12.14 -20.00
C VAL A 108 -66.16 13.20 -21.11
N ASN A 109 -67.30 13.89 -21.22
CA ASN A 109 -67.49 14.98 -22.18
C ASN A 109 -67.18 16.34 -21.55
N GLU A 110 -65.97 16.85 -21.80
CA GLU A 110 -65.52 18.17 -21.31
C GLU A 110 -66.32 19.37 -21.86
N LYS A 111 -67.12 19.17 -22.92
CA LYS A 111 -67.99 20.22 -23.47
C LYS A 111 -69.27 20.40 -22.65
N GLU A 112 -69.61 19.45 -21.78
CA GLU A 112 -70.71 19.65 -20.84
C GLU A 112 -70.41 20.85 -19.95
N LYS A 113 -71.45 21.60 -19.63
CA LYS A 113 -71.37 22.75 -18.72
C LYS A 113 -72.47 22.61 -17.70
N ILE A 114 -72.19 23.04 -16.47
CA ILE A 114 -73.10 22.94 -15.33
C ILE A 114 -74.15 24.05 -15.45
N PRO A 115 -75.43 23.73 -15.72
CA PRO A 115 -76.52 24.72 -15.72
C PRO A 115 -76.95 25.07 -14.30
N ALA A 116 -77.71 26.16 -14.14
CA ALA A 116 -78.14 26.67 -12.84
C ALA A 116 -79.10 25.72 -12.11
N ASP A 117 -80.06 25.12 -12.80
CA ASP A 117 -81.01 24.14 -12.24
C ASP A 117 -80.30 22.94 -11.57
N HIS A 118 -79.20 22.46 -12.16
CA HIS A 118 -78.39 21.38 -11.58
C HIS A 118 -77.70 21.76 -10.25
N LEU A 119 -77.51 23.05 -9.99
CA LEU A 119 -76.99 23.59 -8.73
C LEU A 119 -78.12 23.88 -7.75
N LEU A 120 -79.16 24.56 -8.24
CA LEU A 120 -80.14 25.23 -7.41
C LEU A 120 -81.28 24.31 -6.96
N ASP A 121 -81.61 23.27 -7.72
CA ASP A 121 -82.66 22.32 -7.35
C ASP A 121 -82.17 21.26 -6.37
N TYR A 122 -83.03 20.91 -5.41
CA TYR A 122 -82.77 19.77 -4.55
C TYR A 122 -82.91 18.47 -5.34
N ASN A 123 -81.77 17.84 -5.59
CA ASN A 123 -81.69 16.52 -6.19
C ASN A 123 -80.68 15.68 -5.38
N PRO A 124 -81.13 14.72 -4.56
CA PRO A 124 -80.22 13.90 -3.75
C PRO A 124 -79.27 13.05 -4.59
N LYS A 125 -79.61 12.80 -5.86
CA LYS A 125 -78.78 12.08 -6.84
C LYS A 125 -78.05 13.00 -7.81
N GLY A 126 -78.24 14.32 -7.71
CA GLY A 126 -77.56 15.31 -8.54
C GLY A 126 -76.09 15.40 -8.19
N ASP A 127 -75.24 15.51 -9.21
CA ASP A 127 -73.79 15.64 -9.05
C ASP A 127 -73.37 16.97 -8.43
N PHE A 128 -74.13 18.05 -8.65
CA PHE A 128 -73.78 19.41 -8.24
C PHE A 128 -74.85 20.10 -7.38
N SER A 129 -75.87 19.37 -6.91
CA SER A 129 -76.99 19.92 -6.14
C SER A 129 -76.52 20.54 -4.82
N LEU A 130 -76.60 21.86 -4.71
CA LEU A 130 -76.13 22.63 -3.55
C LEU A 130 -76.85 22.27 -2.24
N PRO A 131 -78.17 22.05 -2.20
CA PRO A 131 -78.83 21.75 -0.93
C PRO A 131 -78.35 20.42 -0.33
N LYS A 132 -77.98 19.43 -1.18
CA LYS A 132 -77.37 18.17 -0.74
C LYS A 132 -76.03 18.40 -0.01
N TYR A 133 -75.17 19.26 -0.55
CA TYR A 133 -73.90 19.60 0.09
C TYR A 133 -74.09 20.47 1.34
N PHE A 134 -75.07 21.37 1.34
CA PHE A 134 -75.46 22.15 2.51
C PHE A 134 -75.84 21.27 3.69
N HIS A 135 -76.66 20.22 3.48
CA HIS A 135 -77.00 19.29 4.56
C HIS A 135 -75.80 18.55 5.14
N SER A 136 -74.81 18.24 4.30
CA SER A 136 -73.57 17.60 4.76
C SER A 136 -72.73 18.60 5.56
N PHE A 137 -72.55 19.81 5.06
CA PHE A 137 -71.89 20.90 5.77
C PHE A 137 -72.54 21.20 7.12
N TYR A 138 -73.86 21.25 7.18
CA TYR A 138 -74.60 21.50 8.42
C TYR A 138 -74.31 20.44 9.49
N LYS A 139 -74.25 19.15 9.10
CA LYS A 139 -73.86 18.06 10.00
C LYS A 139 -72.40 18.15 10.44
N ILE A 140 -71.49 18.46 9.51
CA ILE A 140 -70.06 18.66 9.80
C ILE A 140 -69.88 19.81 10.81
N ARG A 141 -70.50 20.97 10.56
CA ARG A 141 -70.45 22.14 11.44
C ARG A 141 -70.99 21.83 12.84
N ALA A 142 -72.04 21.02 12.94
CA ALA A 142 -72.61 20.62 14.23
C ALA A 142 -71.64 19.83 15.12
N ARG A 143 -70.61 19.17 14.53
CA ARG A 143 -69.53 18.50 15.28
C ARG A 143 -68.48 19.45 15.87
N GLY A 144 -68.42 20.69 15.38
CA GLY A 144 -67.44 21.68 15.84
C GLY A 144 -66.12 21.70 15.07
N ASP A 145 -66.06 21.12 13.86
CA ASP A 145 -64.87 21.13 13.01
C ASP A 145 -64.49 22.57 12.59
N ASP A 146 -63.19 22.94 12.65
CA ASP A 146 -62.69 24.17 12.01
C ASP A 146 -62.61 23.95 10.49
N ILE A 147 -63.70 24.26 9.80
CA ILE A 147 -63.81 24.08 8.35
C ILE A 147 -63.10 25.23 7.64
N HIS A 148 -62.05 24.91 6.88
CA HIS A 148 -61.43 25.83 5.95
C HIS A 148 -62.33 26.04 4.74
N ALA A 149 -62.64 24.94 4.04
CA ALA A 149 -63.39 24.97 2.79
C ALA A 149 -64.10 23.63 2.54
N CYS A 150 -65.26 23.72 1.88
CA CYS A 150 -65.96 22.60 1.25
C CYS A 150 -65.80 22.76 -0.26
N ILE A 151 -65.04 21.86 -0.88
CA ILE A 151 -64.56 21.99 -2.25
C ILE A 151 -65.33 21.04 -3.15
N ILE A 152 -65.87 21.54 -4.26
CA ILE A 152 -66.45 20.72 -5.33
C ILE A 152 -65.54 20.84 -6.55
N CYS A 153 -64.83 19.76 -6.87
CA CYS A 153 -63.87 19.69 -7.97
C CYS A 153 -64.48 19.01 -9.19
N THR A 154 -64.30 19.59 -10.37
CA THR A 154 -64.77 19.01 -11.64
C THR A 154 -64.00 19.49 -12.85
N ASN A 155 -63.90 18.64 -13.87
CA ASN A 155 -63.23 18.95 -15.14
C ASN A 155 -64.10 19.77 -16.12
N ILE A 156 -65.37 20.01 -15.80
CA ILE A 156 -66.29 20.84 -16.60
C ILE A 156 -66.55 22.20 -15.95
N GLY A 157 -66.92 23.18 -16.77
CA GLY A 157 -67.20 24.57 -16.36
C GLY A 157 -68.68 24.86 -16.17
N PHE A 158 -69.02 26.10 -15.82
CA PHE A 158 -70.40 26.56 -15.71
C PHE A 158 -71.01 27.00 -17.05
N LYS A 159 -72.33 26.87 -17.19
CA LYS A 159 -73.10 27.46 -18.29
C LYS A 159 -73.52 28.88 -17.89
N LEU A 160 -72.70 29.87 -18.26
CA LEU A 160 -72.82 31.26 -17.77
C LEU A 160 -74.19 31.91 -18.02
N ASP A 161 -74.80 31.68 -19.19
CA ASP A 161 -76.11 32.26 -19.53
C ASP A 161 -77.20 31.80 -18.54
N SER A 162 -77.20 30.50 -18.22
CA SER A 162 -78.16 29.89 -17.30
C SER A 162 -77.98 30.39 -15.87
N LEU A 163 -76.73 30.65 -15.43
CA LEU A 163 -76.48 31.23 -14.11
C LEU A 163 -76.97 32.67 -14.01
N THR A 164 -76.83 33.43 -15.10
CA THR A 164 -77.25 34.84 -15.15
C THR A 164 -78.77 34.96 -15.08
N GLU A 165 -79.50 34.10 -15.79
CA GLU A 165 -80.97 34.03 -15.75
C GLU A 165 -81.50 33.79 -14.32
N GLU A 166 -80.83 32.92 -13.56
CA GLU A 166 -81.19 32.56 -12.18
C GLU A 166 -80.53 33.47 -11.12
N LYS A 167 -79.90 34.59 -11.53
CA LYS A 167 -79.24 35.56 -10.64
C LYS A 167 -78.15 34.95 -9.73
N VAL A 168 -77.39 33.99 -10.26
CA VAL A 168 -76.21 33.41 -9.61
C VAL A 168 -74.96 34.10 -10.12
N GLU A 169 -74.27 34.81 -9.23
CA GLU A 169 -73.01 35.50 -9.53
C GLU A 169 -71.81 34.60 -9.17
N LEU A 170 -70.87 34.46 -10.11
CA LEU A 170 -69.60 33.76 -9.89
C LEU A 170 -68.54 34.76 -9.42
N VAL A 171 -68.04 34.59 -8.19
CA VAL A 171 -66.96 35.42 -7.64
C VAL A 171 -65.65 34.67 -7.77
N SER A 172 -64.77 35.13 -8.67
CA SER A 172 -63.44 34.53 -8.85
C SER A 172 -62.60 34.69 -7.59
N ILE A 173 -61.97 33.61 -7.14
CA ILE A 173 -61.07 33.63 -6.00
C ILE A 173 -59.64 33.79 -6.50
N ASN A 174 -59.11 35.00 -6.45
CA ASN A 174 -57.73 35.32 -6.87
C ASN A 174 -56.81 35.67 -5.69
N ASP A 175 -57.37 35.87 -4.48
CA ASP A 175 -56.72 36.62 -3.40
C ASP A 175 -56.21 35.75 -2.23
N GLN A 176 -56.02 34.45 -2.44
CA GLN A 176 -55.43 33.57 -1.42
C GLN A 176 -54.41 32.63 -2.08
N PRO A 177 -53.14 32.61 -1.63
CA PRO A 177 -52.22 31.55 -2.01
C PRO A 177 -52.70 30.27 -1.32
N GLU A 178 -53.50 29.48 -2.02
CA GLU A 178 -53.75 28.10 -1.62
C GLU A 178 -53.05 27.16 -2.61
N ASP A 179 -51.90 26.68 -2.16
CA ASP A 179 -50.85 26.01 -2.95
C ASP A 179 -51.26 24.65 -3.57
N ILE A 180 -52.31 23.99 -3.07
CA ILE A 180 -52.55 22.58 -3.43
C ILE A 180 -53.28 22.41 -4.77
N LEU A 181 -54.31 23.20 -5.09
CA LEU A 181 -55.15 23.03 -6.29
C LEU A 181 -54.83 24.02 -7.43
N GLU A 182 -53.61 24.52 -7.49
CA GLU A 182 -53.16 25.43 -8.56
C GLU A 182 -52.48 24.66 -9.72
N PHE A 183 -52.97 24.79 -10.95
CA PHE A 183 -52.44 24.03 -12.09
C PHE A 183 -51.64 24.89 -13.09
N GLY A 184 -51.46 26.20 -12.81
CA GLY A 184 -50.64 27.14 -13.56
C GLY A 184 -51.39 28.00 -14.59
N ALA A 185 -50.75 29.09 -15.03
CA ALA A 185 -51.34 30.11 -15.90
C ALA A 185 -51.80 29.63 -17.28
N GLN A 186 -51.32 28.47 -17.75
CA GLN A 186 -51.72 27.88 -19.03
C GLN A 186 -52.96 26.96 -18.91
N GLU A 187 -53.37 26.61 -17.69
CA GLU A 187 -54.57 25.81 -17.45
C GLU A 187 -55.80 26.69 -17.28
N LYS A 188 -56.94 26.20 -17.77
CA LYS A 188 -58.23 26.92 -17.70
C LYS A 188 -58.92 26.78 -16.34
N THR A 189 -58.28 26.14 -15.38
CA THR A 189 -58.87 25.84 -14.08
C THR A 189 -59.24 27.12 -13.35
N ALA A 190 -60.51 27.23 -12.98
CA ALA A 190 -61.04 28.42 -12.34
C ALA A 190 -61.65 28.08 -10.99
N ARG A 191 -61.55 29.04 -10.07
CA ARG A 191 -62.05 28.91 -8.69
C ARG A 191 -63.10 29.95 -8.42
N TYR A 192 -64.27 29.52 -7.97
CA TYR A 192 -65.40 30.40 -7.74
C TYR A 192 -66.04 30.18 -6.36
N LYS A 193 -66.39 31.28 -5.70
CA LYS A 193 -67.49 31.29 -4.72
C LYS A 193 -68.77 31.64 -5.45
N LEU A 194 -69.89 31.07 -5.02
CA LEU A 194 -71.21 31.40 -5.54
C LEU A 194 -71.84 32.49 -4.67
N LYS A 195 -72.29 33.55 -5.31
CA LYS A 195 -73.11 34.59 -4.67
C LYS A 195 -74.51 34.51 -5.23
N ILE A 196 -75.44 34.15 -4.37
CA ILE A 196 -76.84 33.88 -4.73
C ILE A 196 -77.77 34.74 -3.89
N ASN A 197 -79.04 34.83 -4.30
CA ASN A 197 -80.06 35.52 -3.52
C ASN A 197 -80.28 34.82 -2.17
N LYS A 198 -79.72 35.42 -1.11
CA LYS A 198 -79.75 34.91 0.25
C LYS A 198 -81.19 34.70 0.76
N GLU A 199 -82.09 35.65 0.58
CA GLU A 199 -83.48 35.54 1.09
C GLU A 199 -84.22 34.34 0.49
N TYR A 200 -84.03 34.11 -0.81
CA TYR A 200 -84.63 32.96 -1.51
C TYR A 200 -84.10 31.63 -0.97
N TRP A 201 -82.78 31.52 -0.77
CA TRP A 201 -82.12 30.31 -0.29
C TRP A 201 -82.35 30.05 1.20
N HIS A 202 -82.36 31.10 2.02
CA HIS A 202 -82.73 31.03 3.43
C HIS A 202 -84.13 30.45 3.57
N ARG A 203 -85.11 30.98 2.81
CA ARG A 203 -86.48 30.47 2.83
C ARG A 203 -86.52 29.00 2.40
N ARG A 204 -85.93 28.64 1.26
CA ARG A 204 -85.98 27.26 0.75
C ARG A 204 -85.28 26.26 1.66
N LEU A 205 -84.08 26.54 2.17
CA LEU A 205 -83.37 25.63 3.08
C LEU A 205 -84.04 25.52 4.46
N LYS A 206 -84.70 26.59 4.93
CA LYS A 206 -85.42 26.59 6.21
C LYS A 206 -86.79 25.91 6.14
N GLU A 207 -87.52 26.10 5.04
CA GLU A 207 -88.94 25.72 4.93
C GLU A 207 -89.17 24.53 3.99
N GLU A 208 -88.61 24.56 2.78
CA GLU A 208 -88.88 23.55 1.74
C GLU A 208 -87.93 22.34 1.83
N TRP A 209 -86.67 22.57 2.19
CA TRP A 209 -85.61 21.57 2.19
C TRP A 209 -85.03 21.35 3.59
N SER A 210 -85.78 21.59 4.66
CA SER A 210 -85.28 21.26 6.00
C SER A 210 -85.16 19.73 6.17
N PRO A 211 -84.20 19.21 6.97
CA PRO A 211 -84.05 17.77 7.13
C PRO A 211 -85.30 17.07 7.67
N VAL A 212 -86.10 17.77 8.48
CA VAL A 212 -87.38 17.28 9.00
C VAL A 212 -88.46 17.28 7.91
N GLN A 213 -88.52 18.33 7.07
CA GLN A 213 -89.46 18.40 5.95
C GLN A 213 -89.19 17.31 4.91
N LEU A 214 -87.92 17.13 4.54
CA LEU A 214 -87.51 16.08 3.62
C LEU A 214 -87.77 14.67 4.20
N LEU A 215 -87.58 14.49 5.52
CA LEU A 215 -87.89 13.23 6.20
C LEU A 215 -89.41 12.99 6.21
N ALA A 216 -90.20 14.01 6.49
CA ALA A 216 -91.66 13.97 6.43
C ALA A 216 -92.16 13.66 5.02
N GLU A 217 -91.58 14.25 3.98
CA GLU A 217 -91.89 13.92 2.58
C GLU A 217 -91.55 12.47 2.22
N GLU A 218 -90.37 11.97 2.63
CA GLU A 218 -89.97 10.59 2.36
C GLU A 218 -90.86 9.59 3.11
N LEU A 219 -91.22 9.88 4.37
CA LEU A 219 -92.20 9.10 5.14
C LEU A 219 -93.59 9.15 4.50
N LYS A 220 -94.04 10.32 4.03
CA LYS A 220 -95.31 10.48 3.32
C LYS A 220 -95.34 9.70 2.02
N ASP A 221 -94.25 9.68 1.27
CA ASP A 221 -94.06 8.87 0.08
C ASP A 221 -94.13 7.36 0.40
N CYS A 222 -93.54 6.92 1.52
CA CYS A 222 -93.67 5.54 1.99
C CYS A 222 -95.11 5.18 2.38
N ALA A 223 -95.81 6.10 3.04
CA ALA A 223 -97.21 5.93 3.43
C ALA A 223 -98.18 5.90 2.22
N THR A 224 -97.88 6.66 1.16
CA THR A 224 -98.82 6.87 0.03
C THR A 224 -98.48 6.06 -1.23
N LYS A 225 -97.21 5.71 -1.45
CA LYS A 225 -96.73 5.08 -2.71
C LYS A 225 -96.21 3.65 -2.53
N ASN A 226 -96.49 2.98 -1.39
CA ASN A 226 -95.98 1.63 -1.07
C ASN A 226 -94.44 1.49 -1.20
N LYS A 227 -93.70 2.58 -0.97
CA LYS A 227 -92.24 2.53 -0.87
C LYS A 227 -91.82 1.89 0.46
N THR A 228 -90.65 1.26 0.47
CA THR A 228 -90.11 0.56 1.65
C THR A 228 -89.85 1.52 2.82
N THR A 229 -90.14 1.10 4.05
CA THR A 229 -89.70 1.79 5.28
C THR A 229 -88.42 1.17 5.85
N ASP A 230 -87.63 0.47 5.01
CA ASP A 230 -86.34 -0.08 5.43
C ASP A 230 -85.42 1.07 5.88
N LEU A 231 -85.14 1.07 7.19
CA LEU A 231 -84.35 2.08 7.86
C LEU A 231 -82.92 2.18 7.34
N ARG A 232 -82.45 1.23 6.53
CA ARG A 232 -81.10 1.24 5.93
C ARG A 232 -81.05 1.97 4.58
N THR A 233 -82.15 2.60 4.15
CA THR A 233 -82.27 3.23 2.82
C THR A 233 -82.71 4.69 2.92
N GLY A 234 -82.21 5.53 2.00
CA GLY A 234 -82.62 6.94 1.90
C GLY A 234 -82.24 7.77 3.13
N MET A 235 -83.05 8.78 3.46
CA MET A 235 -82.82 9.58 4.68
C MET A 235 -83.09 8.81 5.97
N PHE A 236 -83.85 7.70 5.93
CA PHE A 236 -84.15 6.90 7.13
C PHE A 236 -82.88 6.35 7.78
N ASN A 237 -81.82 6.10 7.02
CA ASN A 237 -80.53 5.67 7.57
C ASN A 237 -79.90 6.74 8.47
N SER A 238 -80.09 8.02 8.19
CA SER A 238 -79.58 9.11 9.05
C SER A 238 -80.37 9.28 10.34
N TYR A 239 -81.61 8.81 10.40
CA TYR A 239 -82.52 8.99 11.53
C TYR A 239 -83.00 7.66 12.12
N HIS A 240 -82.39 6.53 11.75
CA HIS A 240 -82.92 5.20 12.07
C HIS A 240 -83.08 4.96 13.57
N VAL A 241 -82.15 5.49 14.38
CA VAL A 241 -82.24 5.43 15.84
C VAL A 241 -83.45 6.23 16.32
N ALA A 242 -83.55 7.50 15.96
CA ALA A 242 -84.66 8.36 16.35
C ALA A 242 -86.02 7.85 15.85
N LEU A 243 -86.09 7.32 14.63
CA LEU A 243 -87.32 6.76 14.05
C LEU A 243 -87.78 5.49 14.79
N VAL A 244 -86.87 4.73 15.40
CA VAL A 244 -87.21 3.54 16.18
C VAL A 244 -87.48 3.91 17.64
N ASP A 245 -86.60 4.69 18.25
CA ASP A 245 -86.68 5.10 19.67
C ASP A 245 -87.90 5.98 19.94
N GLU A 246 -88.28 6.82 18.98
CA GLU A 246 -89.49 7.65 19.06
C GLU A 246 -90.74 6.93 18.53
N HIS A 247 -90.67 5.61 18.36
CA HIS A 247 -91.77 4.76 17.91
C HIS A 247 -92.43 5.26 16.62
N VAL A 248 -91.66 5.73 15.63
CA VAL A 248 -92.16 6.17 14.30
C VAL A 248 -92.24 4.98 13.34
N ILE A 249 -91.20 4.14 13.31
CA ILE A 249 -91.08 2.92 12.48
C ILE A 249 -90.77 1.74 13.38
N ASP A 250 -91.51 0.65 13.20
CA ASP A 250 -91.16 -0.65 13.78
C ASP A 250 -90.05 -1.30 12.94
N CYS A 251 -88.85 -1.41 13.51
CA CYS A 251 -87.68 -1.96 12.84
C CYS A 251 -87.82 -3.45 12.48
N THR A 252 -88.65 -4.20 13.20
CA THR A 252 -88.89 -5.63 13.00
C THR A 252 -89.93 -5.85 11.92
N ALA A 253 -91.05 -5.13 12.00
CA ALA A 253 -92.15 -5.23 11.04
C ALA A 253 -91.87 -4.46 9.73
N LYS A 254 -90.89 -3.54 9.72
CA LYS A 254 -90.58 -2.61 8.61
C LYS A 254 -91.85 -1.91 8.10
N LYS A 255 -92.59 -1.33 9.04
CA LYS A 255 -93.81 -0.55 8.84
C LYS A 255 -93.85 0.60 9.84
N PHE A 256 -94.71 1.58 9.60
CA PHE A 256 -95.02 2.59 10.62
C PHE A 256 -95.47 1.90 11.91
N HIS A 257 -94.88 2.29 13.03
CA HIS A 257 -95.21 1.74 14.33
C HIS A 257 -96.68 2.11 14.68
N GLN A 258 -97.39 1.23 15.39
CA GLN A 258 -98.82 1.46 15.65
C GLN A 258 -99.08 2.72 16.47
N ASP A 259 -98.20 3.04 17.42
CA ASP A 259 -98.26 4.27 18.23
C ASP A 259 -98.19 5.54 17.36
N PHE A 260 -97.35 5.54 16.33
CA PHE A 260 -97.26 6.65 15.37
C PHE A 260 -98.49 6.74 14.47
N VAL A 261 -99.03 5.61 14.00
CA VAL A 261 -100.23 5.62 13.15
C VAL A 261 -101.46 6.05 13.95
N GLY A 262 -101.62 5.50 15.16
CA GLY A 262 -102.79 5.65 16.03
C GLY A 262 -102.79 6.88 16.94
N GLU A 263 -101.73 7.70 16.94
CA GLU A 263 -101.55 8.87 17.84
C GLU A 263 -101.57 8.53 19.33
N VAL A 264 -100.89 7.45 19.74
CA VAL A 264 -100.85 7.02 21.14
C VAL A 264 -99.40 7.05 21.65
N ASN A 265 -99.15 7.59 22.84
CA ASN A 265 -97.82 7.63 23.48
C ASN A 265 -96.67 8.24 22.65
N LEU A 266 -96.97 9.15 21.73
CA LEU A 266 -95.94 9.80 20.92
C LEU A 266 -95.06 10.74 21.74
N SER A 267 -93.75 10.65 21.54
CA SER A 267 -92.78 11.67 21.96
C SER A 267 -93.13 13.03 21.35
N GLU A 268 -92.57 14.10 21.91
CA GLU A 268 -92.73 15.45 21.36
C GLU A 268 -92.23 15.52 19.90
N GLY A 269 -91.05 14.96 19.61
CA GLY A 269 -90.48 14.88 18.26
C GLY A 269 -91.30 14.05 17.28
N ALA A 270 -91.80 12.88 17.66
CA ALA A 270 -92.66 12.06 16.80
C ALA A 270 -94.01 12.74 16.52
N ARG A 271 -94.58 13.42 17.51
CA ARG A 271 -95.83 14.18 17.34
C ARG A 271 -95.63 15.34 16.38
N GLU A 272 -94.53 16.07 16.52
CA GLU A 272 -94.15 17.17 15.62
C GLU A 272 -93.89 16.67 14.19
N LEU A 273 -93.08 15.61 14.01
CA LEU A 273 -92.82 15.00 12.70
C LEU A 273 -94.12 14.54 12.03
N ARG A 274 -95.03 13.92 12.78
CA ARG A 274 -96.34 13.51 12.29
C ARG A 274 -97.22 14.71 11.90
N GLN A 275 -97.19 15.79 12.69
CA GLN A 275 -97.87 17.04 12.35
C GLN A 275 -97.32 17.66 11.06
N THR A 276 -96.00 17.65 10.86
CA THR A 276 -95.37 18.10 9.60
C THR A 276 -95.80 17.25 8.40
N ILE A 277 -95.99 15.93 8.57
CA ILE A 277 -96.53 15.05 7.52
C ILE A 277 -97.99 15.41 7.16
N CYS A 278 -98.81 15.79 8.15
CA CYS A 278 -100.24 16.05 8.01
C CYS A 278 -100.59 17.51 7.62
N ASP A 279 -99.86 18.52 8.11
CA ASP A 279 -100.06 19.95 7.83
C ASP A 279 -98.70 20.66 7.63
N PRO A 280 -98.20 20.72 6.39
CA PRO A 280 -96.81 21.14 6.10
C PRO A 280 -96.44 22.58 6.45
N LEU A 281 -97.40 23.44 6.84
CA LEU A 281 -97.23 24.90 6.91
C LEU A 281 -97.20 25.49 8.32
N ARG A 282 -97.16 24.71 9.42
CA ARG A 282 -97.54 25.23 10.76
C ARG A 282 -96.62 25.20 11.97
N ASN A 283 -95.40 24.62 12.01
CA ASN A 283 -94.33 25.07 12.93
C ASN A 283 -93.01 24.23 12.88
N PRO A 284 -91.86 24.79 13.32
CA PRO A 284 -90.52 24.17 13.26
C PRO A 284 -89.89 23.79 14.63
N LEU A 285 -88.98 22.79 14.68
CA LEU A 285 -87.74 22.61 15.51
C LEU A 285 -87.16 21.17 15.29
N PRO A 286 -85.92 20.76 15.71
CA PRO A 286 -84.90 21.38 16.58
C PRO A 286 -83.59 21.78 15.85
N ARG A 287 -82.92 22.81 16.41
CA ARG A 287 -81.85 23.64 15.82
C ARG A 287 -82.25 24.21 14.44
N LYS A 288 -82.98 25.33 14.46
CA LYS A 288 -83.34 26.10 13.25
C LYS A 288 -82.06 26.32 12.43
N ILE A 289 -82.08 25.92 11.15
CA ILE A 289 -81.13 26.43 10.17
C ILE A 289 -81.21 27.96 10.27
N THR A 290 -80.14 28.59 10.73
CA THR A 290 -80.08 30.04 10.88
C THR A 290 -79.66 30.66 9.55
N GLU A 291 -79.89 31.97 9.40
CA GLU A 291 -79.28 32.72 8.30
C GLU A 291 -77.75 32.59 8.33
N GLU A 292 -77.17 32.53 9.53
CA GLU A 292 -75.73 32.35 9.72
C GLU A 292 -75.22 31.00 9.19
N ASP A 293 -76.01 29.91 9.31
CA ASP A 293 -75.62 28.59 8.80
C ASP A 293 -75.50 28.55 7.28
N VAL A 294 -76.46 29.17 6.58
CA VAL A 294 -76.48 29.26 5.12
C VAL A 294 -75.38 30.20 4.65
N ASP A 295 -75.19 31.34 5.33
CA ASP A 295 -74.11 32.28 5.01
C ASP A 295 -72.72 31.66 5.19
N ASN A 296 -72.51 30.91 6.28
CA ASN A 296 -71.25 30.19 6.51
C ASN A 296 -71.04 29.08 5.49
N PHE A 297 -72.08 28.38 5.02
CA PHE A 297 -71.93 27.40 3.95
C PHE A 297 -71.41 28.05 2.68
N PHE A 298 -72.04 29.12 2.20
CA PHE A 298 -71.61 29.80 0.97
C PHE A 298 -70.26 30.52 1.11
N ASP A 299 -69.90 30.95 2.33
CA ASP A 299 -68.56 31.45 2.58
C ASP A 299 -67.49 30.35 2.46
N LYS A 300 -67.79 29.13 2.94
CA LYS A 300 -66.86 27.99 2.93
C LYS A 300 -66.89 27.17 1.65
N LEU A 301 -67.96 27.27 0.85
CA LEU A 301 -68.12 26.53 -0.39
C LEU A 301 -67.25 27.10 -1.52
N VAL A 302 -66.47 26.24 -2.14
CA VAL A 302 -65.58 26.59 -3.25
C VAL A 302 -65.79 25.62 -4.41
N PHE A 303 -66.07 26.16 -5.59
CA PHE A 303 -66.05 25.38 -6.83
C PHE A 303 -64.69 25.49 -7.51
N VAL A 304 -64.13 24.35 -7.89
CA VAL A 304 -62.92 24.25 -8.72
C VAL A 304 -63.33 23.56 -10.01
N VAL A 305 -63.46 24.35 -11.08
CA VAL A 305 -64.04 23.93 -12.36
C VAL A 305 -63.00 24.01 -13.47
N ASP A 306 -63.33 23.39 -14.62
CA ASP A 306 -62.42 23.31 -15.77
C ASP A 306 -61.03 22.74 -15.38
N MET A 307 -61.05 21.75 -14.47
CA MET A 307 -59.84 21.02 -14.06
C MET A 307 -59.23 20.21 -15.23
N PRO A 308 -57.90 19.98 -15.22
CA PRO A 308 -57.26 19.16 -16.25
C PRO A 308 -57.86 17.77 -16.30
N ASN A 309 -58.02 17.23 -17.51
CA ASN A 309 -58.48 15.86 -17.69
C ASN A 309 -57.44 14.84 -17.20
N GLU A 310 -57.85 13.57 -17.12
CA GLU A 310 -57.06 12.50 -16.54
C GLU A 310 -55.60 12.47 -17.05
N LYS A 311 -55.38 12.59 -18.37
CA LYS A 311 -54.04 12.53 -18.97
C LYS A 311 -53.22 13.78 -18.63
N LYS A 312 -53.79 14.97 -18.80
CA LYS A 312 -53.10 16.23 -18.56
C LYS A 312 -52.78 16.45 -17.07
N PHE A 313 -53.64 15.97 -16.18
CA PHE A 313 -53.40 15.98 -14.74
C PHE A 313 -52.14 15.16 -14.39
N GLU A 314 -52.01 13.97 -14.98
CA GLU A 314 -50.84 13.11 -14.76
C GLU A 314 -49.55 13.76 -15.26
N GLU A 315 -49.58 14.37 -16.45
CA GLU A 315 -48.46 15.15 -16.99
C GLU A 315 -48.06 16.31 -16.06
N ILE A 316 -49.03 16.97 -15.41
CA ILE A 316 -48.76 18.03 -14.43
C ILE A 316 -48.10 17.48 -13.16
N LEU A 317 -48.61 16.36 -12.62
CA LEU A 317 -47.98 15.68 -11.49
C LEU A 317 -46.53 15.30 -11.81
N GLU A 318 -46.28 14.76 -13.00
CA GLU A 318 -44.94 14.39 -13.47
C GLU A 318 -43.99 15.61 -13.56
N THR A 319 -44.45 16.66 -14.24
CA THR A 319 -43.57 17.77 -14.67
C THR A 319 -43.42 18.90 -13.64
N ARG A 320 -44.39 19.09 -12.75
CA ARG A 320 -44.39 20.17 -11.76
C ARG A 320 -44.22 19.73 -10.32
N ASP A 321 -44.69 18.53 -9.99
CA ASP A 321 -44.74 18.06 -8.60
C ASP A 321 -43.63 17.03 -8.35
N MET A 322 -43.56 15.97 -9.15
CA MET A 322 -42.55 14.91 -8.98
C MET A 322 -41.15 15.37 -9.41
N SER A 323 -41.04 16.26 -10.40
CA SER A 323 -39.77 16.88 -10.83
C SER A 323 -39.05 17.66 -9.73
N LYS A 324 -39.74 18.04 -8.66
CA LYS A 324 -39.13 18.67 -7.48
C LYS A 324 -38.32 17.69 -6.64
N TYR A 325 -38.61 16.39 -6.73
CA TYR A 325 -38.07 15.35 -5.85
C TYR A 325 -37.35 14.24 -6.61
N TYR A 326 -37.44 14.23 -7.94
CA TYR A 326 -36.86 13.22 -8.82
C TYR A 326 -36.33 13.82 -10.11
N GLN A 327 -35.33 13.16 -10.70
CA GLN A 327 -34.78 13.51 -12.00
C GLN A 327 -35.83 13.33 -13.12
N PRO A 328 -35.75 14.12 -14.22
CA PRO A 328 -36.73 14.12 -15.29
C PRO A 328 -37.02 12.74 -15.91
N ASP A 329 -35.99 11.90 -16.08
CA ASP A 329 -36.09 10.55 -16.64
C ASP A 329 -36.88 9.58 -15.73
N LYS A 330 -36.92 9.85 -14.41
CA LYS A 330 -37.60 9.02 -13.42
C LYS A 330 -39.00 9.51 -13.08
N CYS A 331 -39.33 10.79 -13.31
CA CYS A 331 -40.60 11.40 -12.90
C CYS A 331 -41.85 10.60 -13.32
N LYS A 332 -41.86 10.07 -14.55
CA LYS A 332 -42.97 9.26 -15.05
C LYS A 332 -43.18 7.97 -14.25
N ALA A 333 -42.10 7.19 -14.07
CA ALA A 333 -42.14 5.97 -13.29
C ALA A 333 -42.52 6.24 -11.82
N GLN A 334 -42.01 7.33 -11.25
CA GLN A 334 -42.33 7.74 -9.87
C GLN A 334 -43.77 8.21 -9.71
N THR A 335 -44.34 8.89 -10.72
CA THR A 335 -45.74 9.30 -10.70
C THR A 335 -46.67 8.09 -10.71
N ILE A 336 -46.37 7.08 -11.54
CA ILE A 336 -47.13 5.83 -11.54
C ILE A 336 -47.01 5.12 -10.19
N ARG A 337 -45.79 5.07 -9.62
CA ARG A 337 -45.53 4.44 -8.31
C ARG A 337 -46.31 5.13 -7.19
N ILE A 338 -46.24 6.46 -7.06
CA ILE A 338 -46.92 7.19 -5.99
C ILE A 338 -48.44 7.06 -6.09
N LEU A 339 -49.00 7.12 -7.31
CA LEU A 339 -50.43 6.87 -7.53
C LEU A 339 -50.82 5.47 -7.02
N HIS A 340 -50.03 4.45 -7.37
CA HIS A 340 -50.28 3.08 -6.92
C HIS A 340 -50.12 2.91 -5.40
N GLU A 341 -49.03 3.40 -4.81
CA GLU A 341 -48.75 3.23 -3.38
C GLU A 341 -49.73 4.00 -2.50
N VAL A 342 -50.09 5.24 -2.85
CA VAL A 342 -51.14 5.99 -2.15
C VAL A 342 -52.46 5.24 -2.25
N SER A 343 -52.83 4.73 -3.43
CA SER A 343 -54.04 3.90 -3.59
C SER A 343 -54.00 2.65 -2.70
N ALA A 344 -52.85 1.97 -2.64
CA ALA A 344 -52.67 0.74 -1.87
C ALA A 344 -52.84 0.97 -0.37
N GLN A 345 -52.44 2.14 0.16
CA GLN A 345 -52.65 2.48 1.57
C GLN A 345 -54.12 2.48 1.96
N PHE A 346 -55.04 2.84 1.05
CA PHE A 346 -56.48 2.84 1.31
C PHE A 346 -57.17 1.51 0.94
N SER A 347 -56.53 0.63 0.17
CA SER A 347 -57.17 -0.59 -0.35
C SER A 347 -57.29 -1.74 0.66
N ASN A 348 -56.47 -1.73 1.73
CA ASN A 348 -56.33 -2.85 2.68
C ASN A 348 -56.60 -2.47 4.15
N GLN A 349 -57.22 -1.32 4.41
CA GLN A 349 -57.33 -0.77 5.78
C GLN A 349 -58.77 -0.65 6.28
N GLU A 350 -58.92 -0.58 7.61
CA GLU A 350 -60.21 -0.42 8.28
C GLU A 350 -60.93 0.87 7.82
N GLN A 351 -62.27 0.92 7.93
CA GLN A 351 -63.11 2.05 7.50
C GLN A 351 -62.71 3.43 8.08
N ASN A 352 -61.82 3.47 9.09
CA ASN A 352 -61.38 4.68 9.79
C ASN A 352 -59.91 5.11 9.52
N PHE A 353 -59.28 4.59 8.46
CA PHE A 353 -57.87 4.91 8.18
C PHE A 353 -57.64 6.37 7.75
N TRP A 354 -56.55 6.95 8.28
CA TRP A 354 -56.04 8.26 7.89
C TRP A 354 -54.57 8.12 7.46
N LEU A 355 -54.27 8.52 6.22
CA LEU A 355 -52.91 8.62 5.74
C LEU A 355 -52.23 9.83 6.35
N LYS A 356 -51.31 9.58 7.29
CA LYS A 356 -50.52 10.63 7.96
C LYS A 356 -49.42 11.16 7.05
N ALA A 357 -49.04 12.41 7.25
CA ALA A 357 -47.94 13.05 6.52
C ALA A 357 -46.61 12.27 6.56
N GLU A 358 -46.28 11.60 7.68
CA GLU A 358 -45.09 10.75 7.80
C GLU A 358 -45.11 9.57 6.81
N ILE A 359 -46.26 8.89 6.69
CA ILE A 359 -46.44 7.78 5.75
C ILE A 359 -46.37 8.31 4.31
N ALA A 360 -47.01 9.45 4.04
CA ALA A 360 -46.95 10.11 2.73
C ALA A 360 -45.50 10.50 2.36
N LYS A 361 -44.70 10.97 3.31
CA LYS A 361 -43.27 11.28 3.11
C LYS A 361 -42.48 10.03 2.77
N ASN A 362 -42.69 8.93 3.50
CA ASN A 362 -42.03 7.65 3.22
C ASN A 362 -42.37 7.14 1.81
N ILE A 363 -43.63 7.25 1.39
CA ILE A 363 -44.07 6.91 0.03
C ILE A 363 -43.37 7.82 -0.98
N LEU A 364 -43.35 9.14 -0.77
CA LEU A 364 -42.72 10.09 -1.68
C LEU A 364 -41.21 9.91 -1.80
N LEU A 365 -40.51 9.45 -0.75
CA LEU A 365 -39.05 9.33 -0.72
C LEU A 365 -38.53 7.89 -0.80
N ALA A 366 -39.38 6.89 -1.04
CA ALA A 366 -39.00 5.48 -0.96
C ALA A 366 -37.77 5.15 -1.82
N ASP A 367 -37.76 5.59 -3.09
CA ASP A 367 -36.66 5.32 -4.01
C ASP A 367 -35.37 6.09 -3.67
N VAL A 368 -35.49 7.32 -3.15
CA VAL A 368 -34.34 8.09 -2.66
C VAL A 368 -33.71 7.39 -1.45
N THR A 369 -34.56 6.93 -0.52
CA THR A 369 -34.15 6.20 0.68
C THR A 369 -33.50 4.87 0.31
N LYS A 370 -34.08 4.14 -0.64
CA LYS A 370 -33.51 2.91 -1.18
C LYS A 370 -32.13 3.14 -1.79
N MET A 371 -31.99 4.17 -2.64
CA MET A 371 -30.71 4.55 -3.24
C MET A 371 -29.66 4.93 -2.19
N SER A 372 -30.09 5.56 -1.09
CA SER A 372 -29.20 5.86 0.03
C SER A 372 -28.75 4.59 0.76
N LEU A 373 -29.68 3.69 1.09
CA LEU A 373 -29.39 2.41 1.75
C LEU A 373 -28.47 1.52 0.90
N GLU A 374 -28.66 1.52 -0.42
CA GLU A 374 -27.77 0.81 -1.36
C GLU A 374 -26.35 1.35 -1.29
N TYR A 375 -26.17 2.68 -1.26
CA TYR A 375 -24.85 3.29 -1.14
C TYR A 375 -24.22 3.03 0.23
N GLN A 376 -25.00 3.11 1.32
CA GLN A 376 -24.55 2.74 2.67
C GLN A 376 -24.05 1.29 2.70
N SER A 377 -24.82 0.36 2.14
CA SER A 377 -24.48 -1.06 2.07
C SER A 377 -23.22 -1.33 1.23
N GLN A 378 -22.91 -0.48 0.24
CA GLN A 378 -21.66 -0.56 -0.51
C GLN A 378 -20.47 -0.14 0.36
N LEU A 379 -20.59 0.97 1.09
CA LEU A 379 -19.54 1.47 1.97
C LEU A 379 -19.25 0.50 3.12
N GLU A 380 -20.29 -0.08 3.75
CA GLU A 380 -20.16 -1.03 4.87
C GLU A 380 -19.46 -2.34 4.49
N LYS A 381 -19.43 -2.71 3.20
CA LYS A 381 -18.69 -3.89 2.72
C LYS A 381 -17.19 -3.64 2.69
N GLU A 382 -16.74 -2.39 2.60
CA GLU A 382 -15.32 -2.05 2.51
C GLU A 382 -14.65 -2.12 3.89
N ILE A 383 -15.29 -1.64 4.96
CA ILE A 383 -14.67 -1.58 6.29
C ILE A 383 -15.72 -1.61 7.41
N LYS A 384 -15.34 -2.08 8.60
CA LYS A 384 -16.18 -1.99 9.80
C LYS A 384 -15.38 -1.58 11.02
N PHE A 385 -15.97 -0.68 11.82
CA PHE A 385 -15.38 -0.13 13.04
C PHE A 385 -15.92 -0.82 14.29
N ASN A 386 -15.17 -0.76 15.39
CA ASN A 386 -15.64 -1.23 16.69
C ASN A 386 -16.53 -0.20 17.41
N ASP A 387 -17.26 -0.68 18.40
CA ASP A 387 -18.23 0.13 19.15
C ASP A 387 -17.59 1.36 19.82
N SER A 388 -16.35 1.24 20.31
CA SER A 388 -15.65 2.37 20.96
C SER A 388 -15.42 3.52 19.99
N ALA A 389 -14.93 3.23 18.78
CA ALA A 389 -14.70 4.25 17.75
C ALA A 389 -16.02 4.89 17.28
N ILE A 390 -17.08 4.08 17.13
CA ILE A 390 -18.41 4.56 16.76
C ILE A 390 -18.99 5.46 17.85
N GLN A 391 -18.88 5.09 19.13
CA GLN A 391 -19.36 5.87 20.27
C GLN A 391 -18.61 7.20 20.41
N MET A 392 -17.29 7.21 20.18
CA MET A 392 -16.52 8.45 20.16
C MET A 392 -17.00 9.41 19.06
N MET A 393 -17.26 8.89 17.85
CA MET A 393 -17.81 9.68 16.75
C MET A 393 -19.24 10.17 17.07
N ALA A 394 -20.07 9.32 17.68
CA ALA A 394 -21.43 9.71 18.10
C ALA A 394 -21.40 10.83 19.15
N ALA A 395 -20.49 10.77 20.13
CA ALA A 395 -20.31 11.82 21.13
C ALA A 395 -19.86 13.15 20.50
N GLN A 396 -18.98 13.11 19.50
CA GLN A 396 -18.58 14.29 18.74
C GLN A 396 -19.75 14.90 17.96
N LEU A 397 -20.52 14.07 17.24
CA LEU A 397 -21.68 14.51 16.48
C LEU A 397 -22.82 15.01 17.37
N LYS A 398 -22.97 14.47 18.59
CA LYS A 398 -23.97 14.93 19.56
C LYS A 398 -23.79 16.39 19.98
N GLN A 399 -22.54 16.85 20.08
CA GLN A 399 -22.25 18.27 20.37
C GLN A 399 -22.81 19.22 19.29
N LEU A 400 -22.97 18.74 18.05
CA LEU A 400 -23.57 19.52 16.95
C LEU A 400 -25.08 19.68 17.10
N LEU A 401 -25.76 18.68 17.66
CA LEU A 401 -27.20 18.74 17.96
C LEU A 401 -27.52 19.77 19.05
N GLU A 402 -26.58 19.99 19.97
CA GLU A 402 -26.75 20.83 21.16
C GLU A 402 -26.24 22.27 20.96
N SER A 403 -25.62 22.60 19.81
CA SER A 403 -25.04 23.93 19.55
C SER A 403 -26.06 24.95 19.04
N ASP A 404 -26.28 26.04 19.79
CA ASP A 404 -27.13 27.17 19.40
C ASP A 404 -26.40 28.13 18.43
N GLY A 405 -26.63 27.98 17.13
CA GLY A 405 -26.40 29.04 16.13
C GLY A 405 -25.35 28.78 15.03
N ARG A 406 -25.72 29.22 13.80
CA ARG A 406 -24.95 29.32 12.53
C ARG A 406 -23.82 28.31 12.34
N GLY A 407 -24.21 27.11 11.92
CA GLY A 407 -23.30 26.14 11.31
C GLY A 407 -23.90 24.75 11.23
N LYS A 408 -25.07 24.59 10.61
CA LYS A 408 -25.69 23.25 10.41
C LYS A 408 -25.05 22.44 9.29
N ILE A 409 -23.92 22.90 8.77
CA ILE A 409 -23.04 22.16 7.89
C ILE A 409 -21.78 21.89 8.69
N GLU A 410 -21.50 20.63 8.94
CA GLU A 410 -20.26 20.19 9.57
C GLU A 410 -19.38 19.52 8.53
N ARG A 411 -18.08 19.84 8.56
CA ARG A 411 -17.09 19.23 7.68
C ARG A 411 -16.15 18.35 8.49
N ILE A 412 -16.08 17.08 8.11
CA ILE A 412 -15.13 16.10 8.64
C ILE A 412 -14.00 15.96 7.63
N ALA A 413 -12.81 16.43 8.01
CA ALA A 413 -11.59 16.16 7.27
C ALA A 413 -11.13 14.73 7.54
N THR A 414 -10.71 14.03 6.49
CA THR A 414 -10.14 12.67 6.61
C THR A 414 -9.22 12.39 5.44
N SER A 415 -8.35 11.38 5.58
CA SER A 415 -7.56 10.81 4.47
C SER A 415 -8.36 9.80 3.64
N SER A 416 -9.57 9.46 4.07
CA SER A 416 -10.45 8.54 3.35
C SER A 416 -11.94 8.76 3.62
N PRO A 417 -12.62 9.55 2.77
CA PRO A 417 -14.03 9.87 2.91
C PRO A 417 -14.94 8.65 2.99
N LYS A 418 -14.81 7.68 2.06
CA LYS A 418 -15.64 6.47 2.01
C LYS A 418 -15.60 5.65 3.31
N HIS A 419 -14.40 5.34 3.78
CA HIS A 419 -14.21 4.57 5.02
C HIS A 419 -14.68 5.36 6.26
N THR A 420 -14.43 6.67 6.32
CA THR A 420 -14.90 7.52 7.43
C THR A 420 -16.43 7.58 7.45
N ALA A 421 -17.06 7.58 6.28
CA ALA A 421 -18.51 7.58 6.16
C ALA A 421 -19.14 6.39 6.88
N VAL A 422 -18.57 5.18 6.82
CA VAL A 422 -19.09 4.02 7.56
C VAL A 422 -19.16 4.28 9.07
N LYS A 423 -18.10 4.88 9.63
CA LYS A 423 -18.06 5.25 11.05
C LYS A 423 -19.09 6.33 11.40
N VAL A 424 -19.21 7.35 10.54
CA VAL A 424 -20.18 8.45 10.70
C VAL A 424 -21.63 7.96 10.58
N ILE A 425 -21.94 7.12 9.59
CA ILE A 425 -23.27 6.54 9.37
C ILE A 425 -23.68 5.72 10.59
N SER A 426 -22.79 4.87 11.10
CA SER A 426 -23.03 4.09 12.31
C SER A 426 -23.30 4.99 13.53
N ALA A 427 -22.56 6.09 13.67
CA ALA A 427 -22.76 7.06 14.74
C ALA A 427 -24.10 7.82 14.60
N VAL A 428 -24.47 8.25 13.39
CA VAL A 428 -25.76 8.91 13.10
C VAL A 428 -26.92 7.96 13.41
N HIS A 429 -26.79 6.67 13.08
CA HIS A 429 -27.81 5.67 13.38
C HIS A 429 -28.08 5.57 14.90
N ILE A 430 -27.02 5.58 15.73
CA ILE A 430 -27.15 5.59 17.20
C ILE A 430 -27.86 6.86 17.67
N LEU A 431 -27.45 8.03 17.18
CA LEU A 431 -28.06 9.31 17.56
C LEU A 431 -29.55 9.38 17.19
N MET A 432 -29.92 8.89 16.01
CA MET A 432 -31.32 8.84 15.57
C MET A 432 -32.18 7.92 16.43
N ARG A 433 -31.62 6.79 16.87
CA ARG A 433 -32.29 5.89 17.81
C ARG A 433 -32.50 6.57 19.17
N GLU A 434 -31.50 7.27 19.70
CA GLU A 434 -31.63 8.03 20.95
C GLU A 434 -32.73 9.10 20.90
N LEU A 435 -32.96 9.69 19.72
CA LEU A 435 -33.99 10.72 19.50
C LEU A 435 -35.38 10.16 19.15
N ASN A 436 -35.58 8.84 19.08
CA ASN A 436 -36.77 8.19 18.54
C ASN A 436 -37.11 8.65 17.09
N GLN A 437 -36.09 8.86 16.28
CA GLN A 437 -36.16 9.39 14.91
C GLN A 437 -35.42 8.49 13.92
N GLU A 438 -35.49 7.17 14.11
CA GLU A 438 -34.84 6.19 13.22
C GLU A 438 -35.27 6.40 11.75
N GLY A 439 -34.31 6.30 10.84
CA GLY A 439 -34.54 6.49 9.40
C GLY A 439 -34.55 7.94 8.92
N ASN A 440 -34.45 8.93 9.82
CA ASN A 440 -34.37 10.35 9.43
C ASN A 440 -32.94 10.79 9.05
N TYR A 441 -32.27 10.01 8.21
CA TYR A 441 -31.00 10.42 7.62
C TYR A 441 -30.83 9.85 6.21
N LEU A 442 -30.13 10.60 5.37
CA LEU A 442 -29.79 10.22 4.00
C LEU A 442 -28.28 10.35 3.80
N VAL A 443 -27.75 9.49 2.95
CA VAL A 443 -26.34 9.37 2.60
C VAL A 443 -26.23 9.36 1.08
N ALA A 444 -25.39 10.23 0.53
CA ALA A 444 -25.15 10.33 -0.90
C ALA A 444 -23.67 10.61 -1.22
N SER A 445 -23.23 10.15 -2.38
CA SER A 445 -21.95 10.55 -2.98
C SER A 445 -22.03 12.00 -3.50
N SER A 446 -20.94 12.75 -3.37
CA SER A 446 -20.79 14.09 -3.94
C SER A 446 -20.96 14.12 -5.47
N SER A 447 -20.70 13.01 -6.16
CA SER A 447 -20.89 12.89 -7.61
C SER A 447 -22.35 13.09 -8.04
N ARG A 448 -23.31 12.80 -7.14
CA ARG A 448 -24.75 13.01 -7.34
C ARG A 448 -25.23 14.43 -6.98
N LEU A 449 -24.28 15.34 -6.75
CA LEU A 449 -24.53 16.72 -6.36
C LEU A 449 -23.78 17.68 -7.30
N GLN A 450 -23.55 17.29 -8.55
CA GLN A 450 -22.76 18.08 -9.51
C GLN A 450 -23.63 18.97 -10.41
N ASN A 451 -24.91 18.64 -10.59
CA ASN A 451 -25.88 19.40 -11.41
C ASN A 451 -26.79 20.27 -10.50
N GLU A 452 -27.09 21.49 -10.94
CA GLU A 452 -28.05 22.41 -10.29
C GLU A 452 -29.44 21.78 -10.08
N GLU A 453 -29.95 20.99 -11.03
CA GLU A 453 -31.26 20.32 -10.91
C GLU A 453 -31.26 19.28 -9.77
N GLU A 454 -30.17 18.53 -9.60
CA GLU A 454 -30.03 17.58 -8.49
C GLU A 454 -29.88 18.31 -7.16
N ILE A 455 -29.12 19.41 -7.15
CA ILE A 455 -28.98 20.26 -5.95
C ILE A 455 -30.35 20.77 -5.50
N GLU A 456 -31.17 21.27 -6.43
CA GLU A 456 -32.52 21.75 -6.12
C GLU A 456 -33.45 20.61 -5.66
N MET A 457 -33.34 19.42 -6.28
CA MET A 457 -34.03 18.21 -5.83
C MET A 457 -33.71 17.88 -4.36
N TRP A 458 -32.43 17.85 -3.98
CA TRP A 458 -32.02 17.60 -2.60
C TRP A 458 -32.46 18.71 -1.65
N LYS A 459 -32.41 19.98 -2.07
CA LYS A 459 -32.97 21.10 -1.27
C LYS A 459 -34.46 20.90 -1.00
N ASN A 460 -35.24 20.45 -1.98
CA ASN A 460 -36.66 20.16 -1.80
C ASN A 460 -36.89 18.98 -0.86
N ILE A 461 -36.09 17.91 -0.97
CA ILE A 461 -36.16 16.75 -0.06
C ILE A 461 -35.90 17.18 1.40
N LEU A 462 -34.89 18.01 1.63
CA LEU A 462 -34.55 18.53 2.96
C LEU A 462 -35.63 19.46 3.55
N LYS A 463 -36.51 20.05 2.73
CA LYS A 463 -37.63 20.90 3.18
C LYS A 463 -38.86 20.09 3.61
N LEU A 464 -38.90 18.77 3.39
CA LEU A 464 -40.05 17.91 3.72
C LEU A 464 -40.21 17.73 5.25
N GLN A 465 -40.97 18.66 5.85
CA GLN A 465 -41.37 18.82 7.26
C GLN A 465 -40.33 19.41 8.24
N LYS A 466 -40.75 20.46 8.97
CA LYS A 466 -39.94 21.24 9.93
C LYS A 466 -39.83 20.64 11.36
N SER A 467 -40.32 19.41 11.57
CA SER A 467 -40.56 18.86 12.91
C SER A 467 -39.51 17.87 13.41
N PHE A 468 -38.68 17.30 12.53
CA PHE A 468 -37.72 16.24 12.85
C PHE A 468 -36.29 16.69 12.55
N HIS A 469 -35.31 16.13 13.27
CA HIS A 469 -33.91 16.27 12.88
C HIS A 469 -33.64 15.38 11.67
N HIS A 470 -32.99 15.94 10.66
CA HIS A 470 -32.63 15.21 9.46
C HIS A 470 -31.15 15.34 9.19
N PHE A 471 -30.44 14.21 9.15
CA PHE A 471 -29.02 14.20 8.80
C PHE A 471 -28.85 13.91 7.31
N PHE A 472 -28.05 14.73 6.64
CA PHE A 472 -27.63 14.46 5.28
C PHE A 472 -26.12 14.32 5.20
N VAL A 473 -25.65 13.09 5.00
CA VAL A 473 -24.23 12.75 4.91
C VAL A 473 -23.81 12.75 3.45
N VAL A 474 -22.90 13.66 3.10
CA VAL A 474 -22.30 13.77 1.77
C VAL A 474 -20.87 13.23 1.81
N VAL A 475 -20.62 12.19 1.03
CA VAL A 475 -19.30 11.56 0.90
C VAL A 475 -18.60 12.10 -0.34
N CYS A 476 -17.51 12.85 -0.15
CA CYS A 476 -16.72 13.38 -1.26
C CYS A 476 -15.80 12.30 -1.83
N ASP A 477 -16.19 11.70 -2.95
CA ASP A 477 -15.45 10.60 -3.56
C ASP A 477 -14.13 11.02 -4.24
N ASP A 478 -13.98 12.30 -4.63
CA ASP A 478 -12.83 12.83 -5.39
C ASP A 478 -12.12 14.03 -4.74
N GLU A 479 -10.79 14.14 -4.92
CA GLU A 479 -9.94 15.24 -4.40
C GLU A 479 -10.35 16.64 -4.91
N ALA A 480 -11.03 16.71 -6.05
CA ALA A 480 -11.35 17.95 -6.77
C ALA A 480 -12.59 18.69 -6.23
N SER A 481 -13.35 18.09 -5.32
CA SER A 481 -14.65 18.62 -4.85
C SER A 481 -14.49 19.63 -3.69
N LYS A 482 -13.65 20.66 -3.87
CA LYS A 482 -13.22 21.51 -2.74
C LYS A 482 -14.07 22.74 -2.39
N GLN A 483 -15.10 23.14 -3.13
CA GLN A 483 -15.78 24.43 -2.85
C GLN A 483 -17.27 24.58 -3.21
N ASN A 484 -17.99 23.54 -3.67
CA ASN A 484 -19.32 23.74 -4.27
C ASN A 484 -20.53 23.53 -3.34
N TYR A 485 -20.35 23.02 -2.12
CA TYR A 485 -21.47 22.65 -1.25
C TYR A 485 -21.75 23.63 -0.11
N GLU A 486 -20.96 24.69 0.05
CA GLU A 486 -21.21 25.71 1.08
C GLU A 486 -22.47 26.55 0.74
N ASN A 487 -22.81 26.66 -0.54
CA ASN A 487 -24.03 27.33 -1.03
C ASN A 487 -25.31 26.48 -0.90
N PHE A 488 -25.26 25.26 -0.31
CA PHE A 488 -26.47 24.45 -0.08
C PHE A 488 -27.46 25.14 0.88
N ILE A 489 -27.00 26.12 1.69
CA ILE A 489 -27.80 26.77 2.76
C ILE A 489 -27.73 28.32 2.70
N SER A 490 -27.48 28.93 1.54
CA SER A 490 -27.44 30.41 1.45
C SER A 490 -28.81 31.11 1.38
N ASP A 491 -29.93 30.37 1.41
CA ASP A 491 -31.27 30.97 1.44
C ASP A 491 -31.86 30.95 2.86
N ASP A 492 -32.41 32.10 3.29
CA ASP A 492 -33.04 32.44 4.59
C ASP A 492 -34.21 31.53 5.05
N GLY A 493 -34.37 30.32 4.50
CA GLY A 493 -35.49 29.41 4.73
C GLY A 493 -35.16 27.99 5.20
N ALA A 494 -33.89 27.64 5.44
CA ALA A 494 -33.51 26.28 5.87
C ALA A 494 -33.88 26.01 7.35
N ASP A 495 -34.70 24.97 7.58
CA ASP A 495 -35.20 24.59 8.90
C ASP A 495 -34.09 24.40 9.95
N GLU A 496 -34.37 24.75 11.20
CA GLU A 496 -33.47 24.65 12.36
C GLU A 496 -32.96 23.23 12.64
N LYS A 497 -33.64 22.21 12.11
CA LYS A 497 -33.39 20.80 12.45
C LYS A 497 -32.59 20.00 11.42
N ASN A 498 -32.31 20.55 10.24
CA ASN A 498 -31.50 19.87 9.22
C ASN A 498 -30.00 20.00 9.49
N ILE A 499 -29.28 18.89 9.56
CA ILE A 499 -27.83 18.82 9.77
C ILE A 499 -27.17 18.17 8.56
N ILE A 500 -26.24 18.86 7.91
CA ILE A 500 -25.48 18.33 6.79
C ILE A 500 -24.07 17.99 7.26
N ILE A 501 -23.61 16.77 7.01
CA ILE A 501 -22.25 16.32 7.28
C ILE A 501 -21.54 16.11 5.95
N ILE A 502 -20.47 16.86 5.71
CA ILE A 502 -19.63 16.72 4.52
C ILE A 502 -18.33 16.03 4.93
N ILE A 503 -18.08 14.85 4.36
CA ILE A 503 -16.87 14.07 4.62
C ILE A 503 -15.93 14.22 3.42
N GLY A 504 -14.74 14.80 3.60
CA GLY A 504 -13.85 15.12 2.49
C GLY A 504 -12.38 15.20 2.83
N LEU A 505 -11.54 15.30 1.78
CA LEU A 505 -10.09 15.33 1.89
C LEU A 505 -9.56 16.69 2.35
N GLY A 506 -8.63 16.68 3.31
CA GLY A 506 -7.80 17.82 3.73
C GLY A 506 -8.36 18.72 4.84
N LYS A 507 -7.45 19.39 5.57
CA LYS A 507 -7.73 20.12 6.83
C LYS A 507 -8.11 21.60 6.67
N SER A 508 -8.13 22.17 5.47
CA SER A 508 -8.08 23.63 5.28
C SER A 508 -9.33 24.42 5.70
N SER A 509 -10.41 23.77 6.16
CA SER A 509 -11.58 24.45 6.74
C SER A 509 -12.49 23.56 7.61
N ALA A 510 -12.01 22.37 8.03
CA ALA A 510 -12.82 21.42 8.79
C ALA A 510 -12.74 21.67 10.30
N ARG A 511 -13.88 21.61 10.99
CA ARG A 511 -14.00 21.71 12.45
C ARG A 511 -13.75 20.36 13.13
N MET A 512 -14.01 19.25 12.43
CA MET A 512 -13.68 17.89 12.84
C MET A 512 -12.65 17.25 11.92
N ASP A 513 -11.72 16.47 12.51
CA ASP A 513 -10.69 15.71 11.79
C ASP A 513 -10.76 14.26 12.25
N ASP A 514 -10.77 13.33 11.30
CA ASP A 514 -10.81 11.90 11.54
C ASP A 514 -9.62 11.19 10.90
N GLU A 515 -8.81 10.55 11.73
CA GLU A 515 -7.68 9.73 11.33
C GLU A 515 -7.97 8.28 11.74
N ILE A 516 -8.24 7.43 10.75
CA ILE A 516 -8.57 6.03 10.96
C ILE A 516 -7.34 5.28 11.47
N LYS A 517 -7.44 4.70 12.67
CA LYS A 517 -6.39 3.88 13.29
C LYS A 517 -6.74 2.40 13.20
N TYR A 518 -5.73 1.54 13.24
CA TYR A 518 -5.90 0.09 13.34
C TYR A 518 -6.79 -0.31 14.53
N THR A 519 -6.64 0.37 15.67
CA THR A 519 -7.43 0.14 16.89
C THR A 519 -8.90 0.52 16.77
N ASP A 520 -9.28 1.28 15.73
CA ASP A 520 -10.67 1.71 15.52
C ASP A 520 -11.46 0.64 14.75
N LEU A 521 -10.76 -0.29 14.09
CA LEU A 521 -11.35 -1.36 13.29
C LEU A 521 -12.05 -2.40 14.19
N SER A 522 -13.04 -3.07 13.62
CA SER A 522 -13.69 -4.22 14.24
C SER A 522 -12.73 -5.43 14.33
N PRO A 523 -12.94 -6.36 15.28
CA PRO A 523 -12.08 -7.54 15.45
C PRO A 523 -11.92 -8.36 14.16
N ASP A 524 -13.00 -8.55 13.39
CA ASP A 524 -12.98 -9.32 12.15
C ASP A 524 -12.03 -8.71 11.10
N PHE A 525 -12.03 -7.37 10.98
CA PHE A 525 -11.15 -6.66 10.05
C PHE A 525 -9.70 -6.60 10.56
N GLN A 526 -9.51 -6.49 11.87
CA GLN A 526 -8.18 -6.63 12.47
C GLN A 526 -7.58 -8.00 12.18
N GLU A 527 -8.37 -9.06 12.31
CA GLU A 527 -7.98 -10.43 11.98
C GLU A 527 -7.74 -10.61 10.47
N ALA A 528 -8.57 -10.02 9.61
CA ALA A 528 -8.36 -10.04 8.15
C ALA A 528 -7.00 -9.39 7.76
N ILE A 529 -6.63 -8.28 8.40
CA ILE A 529 -5.32 -7.65 8.18
C ILE A 529 -4.20 -8.56 8.68
N LEU A 530 -4.30 -9.08 9.90
CA LEU A 530 -3.25 -9.91 10.49
C LEU A 530 -3.08 -11.25 9.77
N SER A 531 -4.15 -11.82 9.21
CA SER A 531 -4.13 -13.09 8.48
C SER A 531 -3.69 -12.96 7.02
N LYS A 532 -3.62 -11.73 6.47
CA LYS A 532 -3.11 -11.49 5.12
C LYS A 532 -1.71 -12.09 4.97
N THR A 533 -1.55 -12.93 3.95
CA THR A 533 -0.26 -13.56 3.63
C THR A 533 0.55 -12.65 2.73
N ILE A 534 1.84 -12.53 3.01
CA ILE A 534 2.80 -11.77 2.21
C ILE A 534 4.05 -12.62 1.94
N CYS A 535 4.72 -12.38 0.82
CA CYS A 535 6.00 -13.02 0.52
C CYS A 535 7.13 -12.19 1.16
N PHE A 536 7.69 -12.69 2.25
CA PHE A 536 8.73 -12.04 3.04
C PHE A 536 10.07 -12.78 2.90
N GLN A 537 10.97 -12.22 2.10
CA GLN A 537 12.33 -12.71 1.88
C GLN A 537 12.43 -14.18 1.44
N GLY A 538 11.47 -14.64 0.64
CA GLY A 538 11.39 -16.01 0.10
C GLY A 538 10.35 -16.91 0.76
N GLU A 539 9.83 -16.52 1.93
CA GLU A 539 8.85 -17.29 2.70
C GLU A 539 7.48 -16.62 2.72
N ASN A 540 6.40 -17.40 2.75
CA ASN A 540 5.04 -16.88 2.87
C ASN A 540 4.64 -16.80 4.34
N LEU A 541 4.48 -15.59 4.86
CA LEU A 541 4.13 -15.33 6.26
C LEU A 541 2.90 -14.44 6.36
N THR A 542 2.19 -14.56 7.47
CA THR A 542 1.08 -13.65 7.76
C THR A 542 1.60 -12.32 8.32
N VAL A 543 0.87 -11.23 8.09
CA VAL A 543 1.16 -9.91 8.68
C VAL A 543 1.28 -10.01 10.21
N GLY A 544 0.42 -10.81 10.85
CA GLY A 544 0.46 -11.07 12.29
C GLY A 544 1.76 -11.70 12.76
N ASN A 545 2.32 -12.66 12.01
CA ASN A 545 3.62 -13.23 12.33
C ASN A 545 4.74 -12.18 12.27
N LEU A 546 4.67 -11.24 11.32
CA LEU A 546 5.72 -10.24 11.10
C LEU A 546 5.68 -9.07 12.09
N ILE A 547 4.49 -8.64 12.52
CA ILE A 547 4.33 -7.51 13.45
C ILE A 547 4.47 -7.96 14.91
N GLY A 548 3.93 -9.13 15.29
CA GLY A 548 3.88 -9.55 16.69
C GLY A 548 2.77 -8.82 17.48
N HIS A 549 3.06 -8.40 18.71
CA HIS A 549 2.02 -8.04 19.69
C HIS A 549 1.50 -6.59 19.64
N LYS A 550 2.07 -5.71 18.82
CA LYS A 550 1.70 -4.27 18.77
C LYS A 550 1.46 -3.76 17.35
N PRO A 551 0.40 -4.25 16.67
CA PRO A 551 0.04 -3.83 15.31
C PRO A 551 -0.20 -2.33 15.15
N GLU A 552 -0.73 -1.67 16.17
CA GLU A 552 -1.03 -0.24 16.16
C GLU A 552 0.19 0.67 16.01
N GLU A 553 1.40 0.17 16.30
CA GLU A 553 2.64 0.93 16.11
C GLU A 553 3.22 0.82 14.69
N ILE A 554 2.68 -0.09 13.86
CA ILE A 554 3.20 -0.41 12.53
C ILE A 554 2.16 -0.13 11.45
N ILE A 555 0.90 -0.46 11.71
CA ILE A 555 -0.20 -0.38 10.75
C ILE A 555 -0.82 1.02 10.80
N ASP A 556 -0.29 1.91 9.97
CA ASP A 556 -0.92 3.18 9.66
C ASP A 556 -2.05 3.03 8.63
N PHE A 557 -2.78 4.12 8.37
CA PHE A 557 -3.90 4.07 7.45
C PHE A 557 -3.51 3.72 5.99
N SER A 558 -2.33 4.14 5.55
CA SER A 558 -1.79 3.74 4.24
C SER A 558 -1.58 2.22 4.17
N SER A 559 -1.06 1.63 5.23
CA SER A 559 -0.88 0.19 5.38
C SER A 559 -2.22 -0.55 5.42
N ILE A 560 -3.24 -0.01 6.09
CA ILE A 560 -4.61 -0.56 6.06
C ILE A 560 -5.13 -0.61 4.63
N LYS A 561 -4.95 0.48 3.86
CA LYS A 561 -5.39 0.54 2.47
C LYS A 561 -4.72 -0.52 1.60
N GLU A 562 -3.39 -0.64 1.71
CA GLU A 562 -2.62 -1.63 0.97
C GLU A 562 -3.01 -3.07 1.35
N LEU A 563 -3.18 -3.36 2.64
CA LEU A 563 -3.42 -4.73 3.13
C LEU A 563 -4.84 -5.23 2.85
N LEU A 564 -5.85 -4.36 2.96
CA LEU A 564 -7.25 -4.72 2.78
C LEU A 564 -7.76 -4.52 1.35
N PHE A 565 -7.36 -3.44 0.68
CA PHE A 565 -8.04 -3.00 -0.56
C PHE A 565 -7.20 -3.21 -1.82
N GLU A 566 -5.88 -3.40 -1.70
CA GLU A 566 -5.04 -3.70 -2.85
C GLU A 566 -4.96 -5.23 -3.07
N GLU A 567 -5.23 -5.65 -4.31
CA GLU A 567 -5.08 -7.04 -4.74
C GLU A 567 -3.61 -7.40 -4.99
N LYS A 568 -2.71 -6.41 -5.04
CA LYS A 568 -1.30 -6.63 -5.35
C LYS A 568 -0.65 -7.45 -4.23
N GLU A 569 0.01 -8.53 -4.63
CA GLU A 569 0.83 -9.33 -3.71
C GLU A 569 2.00 -8.49 -3.18
N ILE A 570 2.09 -8.36 -1.86
CA ILE A 570 3.20 -7.66 -1.20
C ILE A 570 4.40 -8.60 -1.16
N LYS A 571 5.49 -8.20 -1.84
CA LYS A 571 6.75 -8.95 -1.91
C LYS A 571 7.89 -8.11 -1.34
N ILE A 572 8.53 -8.62 -0.31
CA ILE A 572 9.79 -8.12 0.20
C ILE A 572 10.90 -9.07 -0.29
N PRO A 573 11.75 -8.67 -1.24
CA PRO A 573 12.70 -9.59 -1.86
C PRO A 573 13.81 -10.01 -0.90
N SER A 574 14.37 -11.20 -1.13
CA SER A 574 15.60 -11.62 -0.49
C SER A 574 16.77 -10.77 -1.01
N LEU A 575 17.62 -10.26 -0.11
CA LEU A 575 18.86 -9.57 -0.46
C LEU A 575 20.06 -10.53 -0.58
N ASN A 576 19.80 -11.84 -0.67
CA ASN A 576 20.83 -12.84 -0.89
C ASN A 576 21.08 -12.98 -2.40
N ALA A 577 22.29 -12.66 -2.88
CA ALA A 577 22.65 -12.84 -4.28
C ALA A 577 22.78 -14.34 -4.59
N SER A 578 22.00 -14.81 -5.57
CA SER A 578 21.74 -16.22 -5.90
C SER A 578 22.88 -17.01 -6.55
N THR A 579 24.15 -16.62 -6.31
CA THR A 579 25.32 -17.40 -6.77
C THR A 579 25.83 -18.40 -5.71
N PHE A 580 25.18 -18.44 -4.55
CA PHE A 580 25.48 -19.39 -3.48
C PHE A 580 24.82 -20.74 -3.75
N GLU A 581 25.65 -21.75 -4.02
CA GLU A 581 25.19 -23.12 -4.17
C GLU A 581 25.33 -23.86 -2.85
N GLN A 582 24.23 -23.94 -2.10
CA GLN A 582 24.19 -24.58 -0.78
C GLN A 582 24.71 -26.03 -0.80
N SER A 583 24.50 -26.76 -1.91
CA SER A 583 24.97 -28.14 -2.09
C SER A 583 26.50 -28.28 -2.11
N LEU A 584 27.24 -27.20 -2.38
CA LEU A 584 28.70 -27.18 -2.42
C LEU A 584 29.32 -26.45 -1.21
N TYR A 585 28.50 -26.01 -0.25
CA TYR A 585 29.01 -25.37 0.96
C TYR A 585 29.71 -26.39 1.84
N VAL A 586 30.98 -26.16 2.12
CA VAL A 586 31.74 -26.90 3.12
C VAL A 586 31.73 -26.13 4.42
N LYS A 587 31.38 -26.83 5.50
CA LYS A 587 31.32 -26.26 6.85
C LYS A 587 32.63 -25.59 7.23
N ARG A 588 32.56 -24.39 7.80
CA ARG A 588 33.74 -23.57 8.07
C ARG A 588 34.07 -23.55 9.55
N THR A 589 35.31 -23.17 9.84
CA THR A 589 35.82 -23.07 11.20
C THR A 589 36.32 -21.65 11.43
N LEU A 590 35.99 -21.10 12.60
CA LEU A 590 36.41 -19.77 13.02
C LEU A 590 37.37 -19.87 14.20
N ARG A 591 38.43 -19.05 14.17
CA ARG A 591 39.41 -18.96 15.25
C ARG A 591 39.36 -17.60 15.93
N LEU A 592 39.19 -17.61 17.25
CA LEU A 592 39.37 -16.45 18.11
C LEU A 592 40.84 -16.34 18.59
N PRO A 593 41.34 -15.11 18.81
CA PRO A 593 42.74 -14.91 19.18
C PRO A 593 43.11 -15.40 20.59
N PHE A 594 42.15 -15.71 21.46
CA PHE A 594 42.38 -16.02 22.88
C PHE A 594 41.37 -17.05 23.42
N LYS A 595 41.66 -17.61 24.60
CA LYS A 595 40.93 -18.76 25.18
C LYS A 595 39.87 -18.45 26.23
N ASN A 596 40.07 -17.41 27.04
CA ASN A 596 39.23 -17.09 28.20
C ASN A 596 38.99 -15.58 28.30
N GLN A 597 37.97 -15.20 29.06
CA GLN A 597 37.74 -13.79 29.45
C GLN A 597 39.03 -13.18 29.99
N PHE A 598 39.44 -12.04 29.42
CA PHE A 598 40.67 -11.36 29.77
C PHE A 598 40.35 -9.95 30.26
N GLU A 599 40.81 -9.62 31.48
CA GLU A 599 40.74 -8.28 32.04
C GLU A 599 42.13 -7.64 32.00
N LEU A 600 42.22 -6.45 31.41
CA LEU A 600 43.48 -5.70 31.30
C LEU A 600 43.49 -4.61 32.37
N GLY A 601 43.96 -4.96 33.59
CA GLY A 601 44.22 -4.01 34.67
C GLY A 601 43.01 -3.19 35.16
N GLY A 602 41.79 -3.66 34.95
CA GLY A 602 40.56 -2.91 35.26
C GLY A 602 40.20 -1.79 34.26
N GLU A 603 40.96 -1.64 33.16
CA GLU A 603 40.75 -0.61 32.13
C GLU A 603 39.75 -1.07 31.04
N CYS A 604 39.64 -2.38 30.81
CA CYS A 604 38.66 -3.00 29.91
C CYS A 604 38.38 -4.46 30.29
N ARG A 605 37.22 -4.96 29.86
CA ARG A 605 36.86 -6.39 29.91
C ARG A 605 36.63 -6.92 28.50
N ILE A 606 37.18 -8.08 28.20
CA ILE A 606 36.97 -8.78 26.93
C ILE A 606 36.23 -10.07 27.21
N SER A 607 35.02 -10.21 26.67
CA SER A 607 34.18 -11.40 26.81
C SER A 607 34.68 -12.56 25.93
N PRO A 608 34.21 -13.80 26.18
CA PRO A 608 34.64 -14.98 25.42
C PRO A 608 34.36 -14.91 23.90
N ASP A 609 33.32 -14.19 23.49
CA ASP A 609 32.93 -13.94 22.10
C ASP A 609 33.68 -12.75 21.45
N GLY A 610 34.56 -12.07 22.20
CA GLY A 610 35.41 -10.99 21.70
C GLY A 610 34.89 -9.58 21.90
N HIS A 611 33.75 -9.38 22.56
CA HIS A 611 33.23 -8.04 22.85
C HIS A 611 34.13 -7.31 23.86
N ILE A 612 34.41 -6.04 23.59
CA ILE A 612 35.27 -5.19 24.43
C ILE A 612 34.41 -4.18 25.17
N GLU A 613 34.25 -4.40 26.47
CA GLU A 613 33.68 -3.41 27.38
C GLU A 613 34.77 -2.43 27.83
N TRP A 614 34.67 -1.19 27.37
CA TRP A 614 35.58 -0.11 27.79
C TRP A 614 35.16 0.46 29.14
N LEU A 615 36.00 0.31 30.17
CA LEU A 615 35.79 0.87 31.51
C LEU A 615 36.45 2.25 31.68
N VAL A 616 36.85 2.88 30.57
CA VAL A 616 37.59 4.14 30.51
C VAL A 616 36.97 5.15 29.52
N GLU A 617 37.31 6.42 29.72
CA GLU A 617 36.97 7.52 28.82
C GLU A 617 37.60 7.35 27.42
N LYS A 618 36.98 7.96 26.40
CA LYS A 618 37.32 7.76 24.98
C LYS A 618 38.78 8.07 24.67
N GLU A 619 39.35 9.06 25.33
CA GLU A 619 40.71 9.57 25.16
C GLU A 619 41.76 8.51 25.50
N LYS A 620 41.49 7.66 26.52
CA LYS A 620 42.40 6.58 26.96
C LYS A 620 42.26 5.29 26.13
N ARG A 621 41.15 5.09 25.42
CA ARG A 621 40.89 3.85 24.67
C ARG A 621 41.96 3.52 23.63
N LYS A 622 42.51 4.53 22.94
CA LYS A 622 43.57 4.32 21.94
C LYS A 622 44.87 3.81 22.55
N GLU A 623 45.19 4.22 23.78
CA GLU A 623 46.36 3.72 24.49
C GLU A 623 46.16 2.26 24.92
N ILE A 624 44.99 1.96 25.49
CA ILE A 624 44.63 0.60 25.94
C ILE A 624 44.52 -0.36 24.76
N TRP A 625 43.97 0.09 23.63
CA TRP A 625 43.90 -0.70 22.40
C TRP A 625 45.29 -1.21 21.96
N LYS A 626 46.31 -0.36 22.04
CA LYS A 626 47.69 -0.78 21.76
C LYS A 626 48.18 -1.85 22.73
N LYS A 627 47.81 -1.75 24.02
CA LYS A 627 48.11 -2.78 25.02
C LYS A 627 47.41 -4.11 24.69
N ILE A 628 46.13 -4.06 24.28
CA ILE A 628 45.35 -5.24 23.85
C ILE A 628 46.02 -5.91 22.66
N MET A 629 46.33 -5.16 21.60
CA MET A 629 46.93 -5.73 20.38
C MET A 629 48.31 -6.34 20.63
N ASN A 630 49.12 -5.75 21.50
CA ASN A 630 50.39 -6.33 21.94
C ASN A 630 50.19 -7.61 22.77
N GLY A 631 49.16 -7.67 23.62
CA GLY A 631 48.82 -8.87 24.40
C GLY A 631 48.32 -10.02 23.51
N VAL A 632 47.44 -9.71 22.55
CA VAL A 632 46.86 -10.66 21.59
C VAL A 632 47.94 -11.27 20.70
N THR A 633 48.85 -10.45 20.16
CA THR A 633 49.96 -10.94 19.32
C THR A 633 50.94 -11.85 20.09
N ASN A 634 51.10 -11.64 21.40
CA ASN A 634 51.95 -12.48 22.24
C ASN A 634 51.30 -13.81 22.64
N GLN A 635 49.97 -13.91 22.67
CA GLN A 635 49.23 -15.15 22.99
C GLN A 635 48.83 -15.98 21.76
N ALA A 636 48.82 -15.37 20.56
CA ALA A 636 48.40 -15.99 19.30
C ALA A 636 49.30 -17.16 18.84
N SER A 637 50.46 -17.38 19.46
CA SER A 637 51.45 -18.37 19.04
C SER A 637 51.14 -19.83 19.41
N SER A 638 50.05 -20.16 20.12
CA SER A 638 49.58 -21.57 20.28
C SER A 638 48.22 -21.79 20.98
N ALA A 639 47.46 -20.75 21.34
CA ALA A 639 46.37 -20.87 22.32
C ALA A 639 44.98 -20.32 21.90
N GLY A 640 44.67 -20.12 20.61
CA GLY A 640 43.33 -19.67 20.18
C GLY A 640 42.22 -20.70 20.36
N VAL A 641 40.96 -20.27 20.50
CA VAL A 641 39.77 -21.16 20.51
C VAL A 641 39.25 -21.32 19.11
N VAL A 642 39.01 -22.58 18.75
CA VAL A 642 38.40 -22.98 17.50
C VAL A 642 36.92 -23.19 17.77
N VAL A 643 36.07 -22.44 17.06
CA VAL A 643 34.61 -22.57 17.16
C VAL A 643 34.01 -22.93 15.82
N ASP A 644 32.88 -23.63 15.90
CA ASP A 644 32.01 -23.89 14.77
C ASP A 644 31.55 -22.58 14.14
N ASP A 645 31.47 -22.52 12.81
CA ASP A 645 30.96 -21.35 12.10
C ASP A 645 29.55 -20.94 12.52
N LEU A 646 28.71 -21.86 13.00
CA LEU A 646 27.36 -21.55 13.48
C LEU A 646 27.28 -21.32 15.01
N ALA A 647 28.40 -21.40 15.75
CA ALA A 647 28.38 -21.36 17.21
C ALA A 647 27.78 -20.06 17.76
N HIS A 648 28.08 -18.92 17.13
CA HIS A 648 27.59 -17.60 17.53
C HIS A 648 26.15 -17.31 17.04
N LEU A 649 25.57 -18.18 16.20
CA LEU A 649 24.14 -18.10 15.85
C LEU A 649 23.23 -18.74 16.92
N LYS A 650 23.81 -19.55 17.83
CA LYS A 650 23.06 -20.39 18.79
C LYS A 650 22.81 -19.74 20.14
N GLU A 651 23.36 -18.56 20.42
CA GLU A 651 23.10 -17.86 21.69
C GLU A 651 21.79 -17.07 21.62
N ASN A 652 20.88 -17.41 22.52
CA ASN A 652 19.51 -16.87 22.64
C ASN A 652 19.47 -15.33 22.58
N GLY A 653 18.98 -14.80 21.46
CA GLY A 653 18.10 -13.63 21.24
C GLY A 653 18.18 -12.32 22.05
N ASN A 654 18.99 -12.22 23.11
CA ASN A 654 18.87 -11.16 24.12
C ASN A 654 20.14 -10.32 24.32
N GLU A 655 21.24 -10.62 23.63
CA GLU A 655 22.48 -9.84 23.75
C GLU A 655 23.00 -9.32 22.41
N LYS A 656 23.59 -8.12 22.48
CA LYS A 656 24.18 -7.39 21.37
C LYS A 656 25.35 -8.20 20.81
N SER A 657 25.21 -8.78 19.62
CA SER A 657 26.30 -9.52 18.97
C SER A 657 26.80 -8.77 17.73
N VAL A 658 28.00 -8.19 17.82
CA VAL A 658 28.76 -7.77 16.64
C VAL A 658 29.73 -8.89 16.32
N VAL A 659 29.75 -9.36 15.08
CA VAL A 659 30.65 -10.41 14.62
C VAL A 659 31.47 -9.87 13.45
N ILE A 660 32.78 -9.78 13.64
CA ILE A 660 33.71 -9.40 12.58
C ILE A 660 34.40 -10.67 12.09
N ILE A 661 34.34 -10.94 10.79
CA ILE A 661 34.95 -12.11 10.15
C ILE A 661 36.08 -11.65 9.24
N SER A 662 37.29 -12.05 9.58
CA SER A 662 38.50 -11.77 8.82
C SER A 662 38.99 -12.97 8.04
N GLY A 663 39.54 -12.73 6.86
CA GLY A 663 40.18 -13.79 6.08
C GLY A 663 40.82 -13.24 4.83
N LEU A 664 41.80 -13.97 4.28
CA LEU A 664 42.45 -13.63 3.01
C LEU A 664 41.44 -13.56 1.85
N ALA A 665 41.86 -13.00 0.73
CA ALA A 665 41.03 -12.99 -0.48
C ALA A 665 40.67 -14.43 -0.88
N GLY A 666 39.42 -14.70 -1.26
CA GLY A 666 38.99 -16.04 -1.68
C GLY A 666 38.73 -17.05 -0.56
N THR A 667 38.86 -16.66 0.72
CA THR A 667 38.62 -17.53 1.90
C THR A 667 37.16 -17.97 2.10
N GLY A 668 36.22 -17.41 1.33
CA GLY A 668 34.79 -17.73 1.41
C GLY A 668 33.99 -16.90 2.41
N LYS A 669 34.46 -15.71 2.80
CA LYS A 669 33.73 -14.81 3.73
C LYS A 669 32.31 -14.47 3.26
N SER A 670 32.17 -14.06 2.00
CA SER A 670 30.88 -13.73 1.42
C SER A 670 29.97 -14.97 1.31
N THR A 671 30.56 -16.12 0.98
CA THR A 671 29.88 -17.43 0.95
C THR A 671 29.37 -17.84 2.34
N LEU A 672 30.15 -17.58 3.39
CA LEU A 672 29.77 -17.80 4.78
C LEU A 672 28.57 -16.92 5.19
N LEU A 673 28.55 -15.65 4.79
CA LEU A 673 27.38 -14.78 5.02
C LEU A 673 26.14 -15.27 4.25
N CYS A 674 26.28 -15.80 3.03
CA CYS A 674 25.17 -16.44 2.33
C CYS A 674 24.62 -17.61 3.14
N HIS A 675 25.50 -18.46 3.69
CA HIS A 675 25.10 -19.59 4.51
C HIS A 675 24.39 -19.14 5.79
N TYR A 676 24.91 -18.11 6.48
CA TYR A 676 24.25 -17.54 7.65
C TYR A 676 22.87 -16.99 7.33
N TYR A 677 22.71 -16.31 6.19
CA TYR A 677 21.39 -15.85 5.74
C TYR A 677 20.41 -17.03 5.68
N GLU A 678 20.77 -18.12 5.00
CA GLU A 678 19.90 -19.29 4.86
C GLU A 678 19.57 -19.96 6.20
N GLU A 679 20.57 -20.18 7.07
CA GLU A 679 20.35 -20.81 8.38
C GLU A 679 19.51 -19.93 9.31
N ILE A 680 19.71 -18.61 9.29
CA ILE A 680 18.90 -17.64 10.05
C ILE A 680 17.46 -17.65 9.53
N LYS A 681 17.24 -17.60 8.21
CA LYS A 681 15.89 -17.61 7.63
C LYS A 681 15.17 -18.93 7.91
N LYS A 682 15.90 -20.05 7.92
CA LYS A 682 15.35 -21.37 8.27
C LYS A 682 14.96 -21.48 9.75
N ALA A 683 15.76 -20.91 10.65
CA ALA A 683 15.46 -20.91 12.09
C ALA A 683 14.38 -19.88 12.46
N SER A 684 14.41 -18.72 11.81
CA SER A 684 13.62 -17.53 12.14
C SER A 684 13.12 -16.83 10.86
N PRO A 685 12.09 -17.39 10.19
CA PRO A 685 11.62 -16.88 8.90
C PRO A 685 11.01 -15.48 8.99
N ASP A 686 10.57 -15.05 10.17
CA ASP A 686 10.02 -13.72 10.43
C ASP A 686 11.08 -12.62 10.62
N HIS A 687 12.36 -12.97 10.76
CA HIS A 687 13.46 -12.02 10.93
C HIS A 687 13.85 -11.37 9.60
N TRP A 688 14.09 -10.06 9.65
CA TRP A 688 14.51 -9.27 8.50
C TRP A 688 16.03 -9.29 8.40
N VAL A 689 16.58 -9.98 7.41
CA VAL A 689 18.02 -10.03 7.18
C VAL A 689 18.39 -9.06 6.07
N ILE A 690 19.12 -8.00 6.41
CA ILE A 690 19.59 -6.98 5.48
C ILE A 690 21.07 -7.23 5.19
N ARG A 691 21.33 -7.85 4.06
CA ARG A 691 22.69 -8.07 3.55
C ARG A 691 23.06 -6.99 2.55
N ILE A 692 24.22 -6.38 2.76
CA ILE A 692 24.72 -5.25 1.99
C ILE A 692 26.12 -5.60 1.53
N ASN A 693 26.31 -5.71 0.21
CA ASN A 693 27.64 -5.67 -0.38
C ASN A 693 28.10 -4.21 -0.44
N LEU A 694 29.09 -3.83 0.38
CA LEU A 694 29.50 -2.43 0.52
C LEU A 694 29.93 -1.78 -0.81
N VAL A 695 30.43 -2.59 -1.75
CA VAL A 695 30.84 -2.14 -3.09
C VAL A 695 29.64 -1.62 -3.89
N ASP A 696 28.50 -2.29 -3.83
CA ASP A 696 27.30 -1.93 -4.60
C ASP A 696 26.67 -0.61 -4.11
N TYR A 697 27.02 -0.17 -2.90
CA TYR A 697 26.44 1.00 -2.24
C TYR A 697 27.43 2.15 -2.01
N GLU A 698 28.62 2.12 -2.64
CA GLU A 698 29.61 3.19 -2.50
C GLU A 698 29.05 4.59 -2.78
N ALA A 699 28.24 4.74 -3.83
CA ALA A 699 27.68 6.04 -4.22
C ALA A 699 26.73 6.61 -3.16
N ILE A 700 26.01 5.74 -2.43
CA ILE A 700 25.11 6.12 -1.35
C ILE A 700 25.93 6.43 -0.09
N LEU A 701 26.94 5.61 0.22
CA LEU A 701 27.83 5.82 1.36
C LEU A 701 28.66 7.12 1.24
N LYS A 702 28.94 7.62 0.03
CA LYS A 702 29.63 8.91 -0.19
C LYS A 702 28.78 10.14 0.13
N LYS A 703 27.47 10.00 0.37
CA LYS A 703 26.58 11.15 0.65
C LYS A 703 26.66 11.57 2.12
N ASP A 704 26.78 12.87 2.36
CA ASP A 704 26.88 13.49 3.70
C ASP A 704 25.52 13.51 4.44
N ASN A 705 24.98 12.36 4.87
CA ASN A 705 23.85 12.36 5.83
C ASN A 705 23.59 11.03 6.57
N ILE A 706 24.57 10.52 7.32
CA ILE A 706 24.46 9.24 8.07
C ILE A 706 23.64 9.39 9.36
N ALA A 707 23.34 10.62 9.79
CA ALA A 707 22.61 10.91 11.03
C ALA A 707 21.17 10.35 11.06
N ARG A 708 20.58 10.01 9.92
CA ARG A 708 19.24 9.38 9.80
C ARG A 708 19.34 8.00 9.15
N SER A 709 20.02 7.06 9.82
CA SER A 709 20.24 5.69 9.34
C SER A 709 18.98 5.02 8.79
N ALA A 710 17.83 5.18 9.45
CA ALA A 710 16.58 4.57 8.99
C ALA A 710 16.12 5.05 7.60
N ASN A 711 16.32 6.34 7.27
CA ASN A 711 15.94 6.86 5.96
C ASN A 711 16.86 6.35 4.84
N ILE A 712 18.12 6.04 5.17
CA ILE A 712 19.06 5.42 4.22
C ILE A 712 18.52 4.05 3.81
N PHE A 713 18.11 3.21 4.78
CA PHE A 713 17.54 1.89 4.50
C PHE A 713 16.21 1.94 3.75
N VAL A 714 15.31 2.83 4.17
CA VAL A 714 13.94 2.88 3.64
C VAL A 714 13.88 3.55 2.26
N TYR A 715 14.66 4.60 2.01
CA TYR A 715 14.51 5.42 0.80
C TYR A 715 15.73 5.44 -0.14
N GLN A 716 16.92 5.04 0.32
CA GLN A 716 18.14 5.13 -0.49
C GLN A 716 18.68 3.76 -0.90
N LEU A 717 18.55 2.75 -0.03
CA LEU A 717 19.03 1.39 -0.29
C LEU A 717 17.99 0.51 -0.99
N HIS A 718 16.76 1.01 -1.20
CA HIS A 718 15.61 0.30 -1.79
C HIS A 718 15.45 -1.14 -1.26
N VAL A 719 15.64 -1.33 0.05
CA VAL A 719 15.47 -2.63 0.73
C VAL A 719 14.01 -3.11 0.67
N VAL A 720 13.09 -2.19 0.36
CA VAL A 720 11.65 -2.40 0.23
C VAL A 720 11.15 -1.76 -1.06
N ASP A 721 10.07 -2.29 -1.63
CA ASP A 721 9.36 -1.66 -2.76
C ASP A 721 8.90 -0.25 -2.33
N GLU A 722 9.29 0.77 -3.10
CA GLU A 722 8.93 2.17 -2.83
C GLU A 722 7.42 2.39 -2.75
N LYS A 723 6.64 1.54 -3.43
CA LYS A 723 5.18 1.63 -3.45
C LYS A 723 4.55 1.02 -2.20
N SER A 724 5.19 0.05 -1.55
CA SER A 724 4.61 -0.63 -0.38
C SER A 724 4.72 0.24 0.87
N SER A 725 3.59 0.74 1.35
CA SER A 725 3.50 1.49 2.61
C SER A 725 3.73 0.60 3.83
N PHE A 726 3.12 -0.58 3.86
CA PHE A 726 3.27 -1.55 4.94
C PHE A 726 4.74 -1.98 5.11
N SER A 727 5.43 -2.33 4.02
CA SER A 727 6.83 -2.75 4.08
C SER A 727 7.74 -1.66 4.65
N ARG A 728 7.47 -0.39 4.31
CA ARG A 728 8.23 0.77 4.82
C ARG A 728 7.97 1.00 6.30
N SER A 729 6.72 0.93 6.73
CA SER A 729 6.34 1.10 8.15
C SER A 729 6.89 -0.04 9.02
N LEU A 730 6.83 -1.29 8.53
CA LEU A 730 7.43 -2.45 9.18
C LEU A 730 8.97 -2.29 9.33
N LEU A 731 9.66 -1.93 8.25
CA LEU A 731 11.12 -1.74 8.28
C LEU A 731 11.52 -0.61 9.24
N ARG A 732 10.82 0.53 9.19
CA ARG A 732 11.06 1.68 10.08
C ARG A 732 10.91 1.28 11.55
N ASN A 733 9.82 0.60 11.89
CA ASN A 733 9.55 0.16 13.26
C ASN A 733 10.67 -0.78 13.78
N ARG A 734 11.07 -1.77 12.97
CA ARG A 734 12.17 -2.69 13.33
C ARG A 734 13.52 -1.99 13.44
N LEU A 735 13.81 -1.00 12.61
CA LEU A 735 15.03 -0.18 12.71
C LEU A 735 15.06 0.66 14.00
N GLU A 736 13.90 1.18 14.43
CA GLU A 736 13.77 2.00 15.63
C GLU A 736 13.86 1.18 16.91
N ARG A 737 13.23 0.00 16.93
CA ARG A 737 13.20 -0.93 18.07
C ARG A 737 14.43 -1.82 18.13
N GLY A 738 14.97 -2.18 16.97
CA GLY A 738 16.07 -3.13 16.82
C GLY A 738 15.66 -4.59 16.98
N ASP A 739 14.37 -4.91 16.92
CA ASP A 739 13.85 -6.28 17.08
C ASP A 739 13.74 -7.00 15.73
N ARG A 740 14.04 -8.32 15.73
CA ARG A 740 13.88 -9.21 14.57
C ARG A 740 14.48 -8.65 13.28
N ILE A 741 15.64 -8.01 13.40
CA ILE A 741 16.39 -7.38 12.30
C ILE A 741 17.88 -7.66 12.45
N ILE A 742 18.52 -8.03 11.35
CA ILE A 742 19.91 -8.48 11.30
C ILE A 742 20.60 -7.78 10.13
N PHE A 743 21.82 -7.29 10.36
CA PHE A 743 22.63 -6.64 9.32
C PHE A 743 23.87 -7.45 8.98
N MET A 744 24.16 -7.58 7.69
CA MET A 744 25.38 -8.20 7.18
C MET A 744 26.06 -7.25 6.21
N PHE A 745 27.25 -6.77 6.55
CA PHE A 745 28.07 -5.90 5.70
C PHE A 745 29.23 -6.71 5.11
N ASP A 746 29.18 -6.91 3.80
CA ASP A 746 30.13 -7.72 3.06
C ASP A 746 31.19 -6.83 2.37
N GLY A 747 32.47 -7.17 2.52
CA GLY A 747 33.57 -6.54 1.78
C GLY A 747 34.01 -5.17 2.30
N PHE A 748 34.19 -4.99 3.61
CA PHE A 748 34.63 -3.70 4.17
C PHE A 748 35.98 -3.21 3.61
N ASP A 749 36.90 -4.14 3.32
CA ASP A 749 38.19 -3.83 2.70
C ASP A 749 38.10 -3.42 1.23
N GLU A 750 36.94 -3.58 0.60
CA GLU A 750 36.79 -3.39 -0.84
C GLU A 750 36.46 -1.95 -1.24
N VAL A 751 35.94 -1.16 -0.31
CA VAL A 751 35.56 0.25 -0.51
C VAL A 751 36.66 1.21 -0.06
N ASN A 752 36.65 2.43 -0.60
CA ASN A 752 37.65 3.46 -0.25
C ASN A 752 37.52 4.01 1.18
N ASP A 753 38.55 4.68 1.69
CA ASP A 753 38.64 5.21 3.06
C ASP A 753 37.45 6.10 3.48
N LEU A 754 36.91 6.92 2.56
CA LEU A 754 35.74 7.75 2.86
C LEU A 754 34.49 6.88 3.10
N CYS A 755 34.24 5.93 2.19
CA CYS A 755 33.16 4.96 2.35
C CYS A 755 33.32 4.10 3.61
N GLN A 756 34.55 3.69 3.94
CA GLN A 756 34.85 2.93 5.15
C GLN A 756 34.49 3.70 6.42
N ASN A 757 34.90 4.98 6.51
CA ASN A 757 34.54 5.84 7.65
C ASN A 757 33.03 5.99 7.79
N ASN A 758 32.34 6.17 6.68
CA ASN A 758 30.89 6.31 6.64
C ASN A 758 30.17 5.00 7.01
N ALA A 759 30.68 3.86 6.53
CA ALA A 759 30.17 2.55 6.90
C ALA A 759 30.36 2.28 8.41
N ILE A 760 31.51 2.65 9.00
CA ILE A 760 31.74 2.57 10.45
C ILE A 760 30.71 3.41 11.21
N GLN A 761 30.48 4.68 10.82
CA GLN A 761 29.48 5.53 11.48
C GLN A 761 28.07 4.93 11.41
N LEU A 762 27.71 4.31 10.28
CA LEU A 762 26.43 3.63 10.11
C LEU A 762 26.33 2.40 11.02
N MET A 763 27.37 1.55 11.04
CA MET A 763 27.45 0.36 11.90
C MET A 763 27.42 0.74 13.39
N GLU A 764 28.08 1.81 13.80
CA GLU A 764 28.01 2.35 15.17
C GLU A 764 26.61 2.85 15.52
N ALA A 765 25.93 3.53 14.59
CA ALA A 765 24.57 4.01 14.81
C ALA A 765 23.58 2.85 15.00
N ILE A 766 23.72 1.79 14.21
CA ILE A 766 22.90 0.56 14.29
C ILE A 766 23.20 -0.19 15.59
N SER A 767 24.48 -0.43 15.90
CA SER A 767 24.91 -1.22 17.07
C SER A 767 24.66 -0.55 18.43
N LYS A 768 24.18 0.70 18.48
CA LYS A 768 23.66 1.31 19.73
C LYS A 768 22.40 0.61 20.24
N LYS A 769 21.64 -0.08 19.39
CA LYS A 769 20.44 -0.83 19.76
C LYS A 769 20.85 -2.22 20.24
N LYS A 770 20.47 -2.57 21.48
CA LYS A 770 20.97 -3.78 22.16
C LYS A 770 20.55 -5.11 21.52
N SER A 771 19.48 -5.12 20.73
CA SER A 771 18.89 -6.33 20.14
C SER A 771 19.30 -6.57 18.68
N ILE A 772 20.10 -5.69 18.07
CA ILE A 772 20.52 -5.84 16.67
C ILE A 772 21.77 -6.72 16.58
N GLN A 773 21.73 -7.71 15.71
CA GLN A 773 22.89 -8.50 15.31
C GLN A 773 23.56 -7.89 14.07
N LEU A 774 24.89 -7.80 14.10
CA LEU A 774 25.69 -7.18 13.04
C LEU A 774 26.84 -8.11 12.65
N TYR A 775 26.90 -8.48 11.37
CA TYR A 775 27.99 -9.26 10.79
C TYR A 775 28.78 -8.40 9.82
N VAL A 776 30.11 -8.43 9.90
CA VAL A 776 30.98 -7.63 9.02
C VAL A 776 32.12 -8.49 8.50
N THR A 777 32.36 -8.52 7.19
CA THR A 777 33.50 -9.23 6.60
C THR A 777 34.60 -8.25 6.17
N THR A 778 35.86 -8.63 6.41
CA THR A 778 37.02 -7.82 5.98
C THR A 778 38.28 -8.66 5.78
N ARG A 779 39.38 -8.06 5.33
CA ARG A 779 40.72 -8.66 5.25
C ARG A 779 41.58 -8.28 6.48
N PRO A 780 42.56 -9.12 6.87
CA PRO A 780 43.37 -8.90 8.08
C PRO A 780 44.02 -7.52 8.21
N HIS A 781 44.44 -6.92 7.10
CA HIS A 781 45.11 -5.62 7.11
C HIS A 781 44.20 -4.42 7.43
N MET A 782 42.88 -4.61 7.41
CA MET A 782 41.86 -3.59 7.74
C MET A 782 41.24 -3.81 9.14
N LEU A 783 41.70 -4.83 9.88
CA LEU A 783 41.11 -5.20 11.17
C LEU A 783 41.30 -4.17 12.27
N GLU A 784 42.45 -3.49 12.29
CA GLU A 784 42.83 -2.65 13.43
C GLU A 784 41.80 -1.55 13.70
N ASP A 785 41.42 -0.81 12.65
CA ASP A 785 40.43 0.26 12.76
C ASP A 785 39.03 -0.30 13.05
N LEU A 786 38.62 -1.35 12.32
CA LEU A 786 37.27 -1.90 12.42
C LEU A 786 36.98 -2.50 13.82
N GLN A 787 37.93 -3.26 14.37
CA GLN A 787 37.79 -3.86 15.71
C GLN A 787 37.76 -2.80 16.81
N PHE A 788 38.59 -1.75 16.68
CA PHE A 788 38.64 -0.66 17.64
C PHE A 788 37.30 0.10 17.70
N TRP A 789 36.77 0.53 16.56
CA TRP A 789 35.54 1.31 16.49
C TRP A 789 34.32 0.50 16.91
N LEU A 790 34.21 -0.75 16.46
CA LEU A 790 33.09 -1.61 16.84
C LEU A 790 33.23 -2.25 18.23
N SER A 791 34.37 -2.06 18.90
CA SER A 791 34.65 -2.64 20.23
C SER A 791 34.46 -4.16 20.24
N GLN A 792 34.97 -4.82 19.20
CA GLN A 792 34.77 -6.24 18.93
C GLN A 792 36.03 -6.83 18.31
N LEU A 793 36.51 -7.95 18.85
CA LEU A 793 37.60 -8.72 18.23
C LEU A 793 37.07 -9.60 17.11
N ALA A 794 37.88 -9.76 16.07
CA ALA A 794 37.51 -10.49 14.86
C ALA A 794 37.82 -11.98 14.98
N TYR A 795 36.91 -12.76 14.41
CA TYR A 795 37.10 -14.17 14.10
C TYR A 795 37.95 -14.29 12.83
N SER A 796 39.00 -15.11 12.89
CA SER A 796 39.75 -15.47 11.69
C SER A 796 39.09 -16.69 11.05
N LEU A 797 38.69 -16.56 9.78
CA LEU A 797 38.15 -17.65 8.98
C LEU A 797 39.29 -18.55 8.52
N GLU A 798 39.29 -19.79 9.00
CA GLU A 798 40.31 -20.77 8.67
C GLU A 798 40.15 -21.26 7.22
N ASN A 799 41.26 -21.63 6.58
CA ASN A 799 41.25 -22.25 5.26
C ASN A 799 40.65 -23.67 5.31
N PHE A 800 40.30 -24.25 4.16
CA PHE A 800 39.91 -25.66 4.05
C PHE A 800 41.05 -26.56 4.52
N THR A 801 40.71 -27.52 5.37
CA THR A 801 41.58 -28.66 5.68
C THR A 801 41.75 -29.55 4.44
N GLU A 802 42.69 -30.49 4.46
CA GLU A 802 42.87 -31.44 3.34
C GLU A 802 41.59 -32.24 3.07
N ILE A 803 40.86 -32.62 4.13
CA ILE A 803 39.59 -33.34 4.03
C ILE A 803 38.54 -32.46 3.35
N ASP A 804 38.39 -31.21 3.81
CA ASP A 804 37.46 -30.23 3.22
C ASP A 804 37.75 -30.00 1.73
N GLN A 805 39.03 -29.94 1.34
CA GLN A 805 39.44 -29.78 -0.06
C GLN A 805 39.02 -30.99 -0.90
N ILE A 806 39.27 -32.22 -0.41
CA ILE A 806 38.89 -33.45 -1.11
C ILE A 806 37.37 -33.54 -1.27
N ASP A 807 36.63 -33.24 -0.22
CA ASP A 807 35.16 -33.29 -0.21
C ASP A 807 34.56 -32.24 -1.14
N TYR A 808 35.12 -31.02 -1.15
CA TYR A 808 34.72 -29.95 -2.08
C TYR A 808 34.95 -30.35 -3.54
N LEU A 809 36.17 -30.78 -3.90
CA LEU A 809 36.53 -31.17 -5.27
C LEU A 809 35.64 -32.30 -5.78
N THR A 810 35.45 -33.33 -4.95
CA THR A 810 34.62 -34.50 -5.25
C THR A 810 33.18 -34.07 -5.51
N SER A 811 32.60 -33.26 -4.62
CA SER A 811 31.21 -32.79 -4.73
C SER A 811 31.01 -31.87 -5.94
N ASN A 812 31.96 -30.98 -6.20
CA ASN A 812 31.93 -30.07 -7.33
C ASN A 812 31.94 -30.85 -8.66
N TRP A 813 32.87 -31.79 -8.84
CA TRP A 813 32.92 -32.59 -10.08
C TRP A 813 31.73 -33.52 -10.23
N ALA A 814 31.26 -34.15 -9.16
CA ALA A 814 30.05 -34.97 -9.20
C ALA A 814 28.87 -34.15 -9.75
N LYS A 815 28.70 -32.91 -9.26
CA LYS A 815 27.66 -32.00 -9.72
C LYS A 815 27.86 -31.54 -11.18
N GLU A 816 29.01 -30.97 -11.50
CA GLU A 816 29.28 -30.40 -12.84
C GLU A 816 29.26 -31.46 -13.97
N LEU A 817 29.49 -32.72 -13.63
CA LEU A 817 29.42 -33.85 -14.55
C LEU A 817 28.06 -34.59 -14.49
N ASN A 818 27.08 -34.07 -13.75
CA ASN A 818 25.74 -34.64 -13.55
C ASN A 818 25.75 -36.11 -13.06
N LEU A 819 26.64 -36.42 -12.12
CA LEU A 819 26.76 -37.73 -11.50
C LEU A 819 25.94 -37.77 -10.20
N SER A 820 25.17 -38.84 -9.99
CA SER A 820 24.29 -38.95 -8.81
C SER A 820 25.08 -39.15 -7.51
N LYS A 821 26.19 -39.89 -7.53
CA LYS A 821 27.19 -40.09 -6.46
C LYS A 821 28.53 -40.57 -7.05
N ASP A 822 29.62 -40.47 -6.28
CA ASP A 822 30.91 -41.12 -6.59
C ASP A 822 30.85 -42.63 -6.32
N ASN A 823 30.12 -43.38 -7.15
CA ASN A 823 29.80 -44.79 -6.90
C ASN A 823 31.03 -45.71 -6.79
N ASN A 824 32.16 -45.34 -7.41
CA ASN A 824 33.39 -46.15 -7.46
C ASN A 824 34.55 -45.55 -6.65
N GLY A 825 34.34 -44.44 -5.92
CA GLY A 825 35.39 -43.71 -5.18
C GLY A 825 36.48 -43.09 -6.07
N LEU A 826 36.23 -42.97 -7.38
CA LEU A 826 37.22 -42.51 -8.37
C LEU A 826 37.44 -41.01 -8.29
N LEU A 827 36.36 -40.23 -8.08
CA LEU A 827 36.47 -38.79 -7.91
C LEU A 827 37.25 -38.46 -6.64
N GLN A 828 36.95 -39.17 -5.53
CA GLN A 828 37.65 -39.01 -4.27
C GLN A 828 39.13 -39.41 -4.38
N GLN A 829 39.45 -40.48 -5.11
CA GLN A 829 40.84 -40.89 -5.37
C GLN A 829 41.60 -39.83 -6.17
N PHE A 830 41.00 -39.30 -7.25
CA PHE A 830 41.62 -38.24 -8.04
C PHE A 830 41.81 -36.96 -7.22
N ALA A 831 40.79 -36.55 -6.45
CA ALA A 831 40.86 -35.39 -5.57
C ALA A 831 41.98 -35.54 -4.54
N LYS A 832 42.09 -36.72 -3.90
CA LYS A 832 43.15 -37.02 -2.94
C LYS A 832 44.55 -36.93 -3.57
N SER A 833 44.77 -37.59 -4.71
CA SER A 833 46.07 -37.54 -5.40
C SER A 833 46.42 -36.11 -5.87
N LEU A 834 45.43 -35.33 -6.29
CA LEU A 834 45.65 -33.92 -6.65
C LEU A 834 46.05 -33.09 -5.43
N VAL A 835 45.33 -33.20 -4.30
CA VAL A 835 45.63 -32.45 -3.07
C VAL A 835 46.98 -32.84 -2.49
N GLU A 836 47.31 -34.14 -2.45
CA GLU A 836 48.63 -34.64 -2.02
C GLU A 836 49.73 -34.06 -2.90
N ARG A 837 49.59 -34.16 -4.23
CA ARG A 837 50.60 -33.67 -5.17
C ARG A 837 50.81 -32.17 -5.09
N VAL A 838 49.72 -31.42 -4.99
CA VAL A 838 49.77 -29.98 -4.80
C VAL A 838 50.54 -29.64 -3.51
N SER A 839 50.26 -30.35 -2.42
CA SER A 839 50.92 -30.16 -1.12
C SER A 839 52.41 -30.51 -1.16
N GLU A 840 52.84 -31.49 -1.95
CA GLU A 840 54.26 -31.84 -2.16
C GLU A 840 55.05 -30.75 -2.92
N THR A 841 54.39 -30.08 -3.87
CA THR A 841 55.05 -29.08 -4.74
C THR A 841 55.21 -27.71 -4.11
N LEU A 842 54.51 -27.44 -3.00
CA LEU A 842 54.48 -26.14 -2.32
C LEU A 842 55.30 -26.19 -1.02
N ARG A 843 55.98 -25.10 -0.68
CA ARG A 843 56.65 -24.95 0.65
C ARG A 843 55.61 -24.88 1.76
N ASP A 844 55.99 -25.09 3.02
CA ASP A 844 55.04 -25.15 4.15
C ASP A 844 54.13 -23.91 4.29
N GLU A 845 54.64 -22.71 4.03
CA GLU A 845 53.82 -21.47 4.00
C GLU A 845 52.86 -21.43 2.79
N GLU A 846 53.26 -22.02 1.67
CA GLU A 846 52.50 -22.09 0.42
C GLU A 846 51.46 -23.22 0.45
N LYS A 847 51.58 -24.25 1.29
CA LYS A 847 50.54 -25.30 1.45
C LYS A 847 49.19 -24.72 1.91
N SER A 848 49.23 -23.64 2.69
CA SER A 848 48.03 -22.90 3.11
C SER A 848 47.24 -22.29 1.94
N PHE A 849 47.88 -22.10 0.78
CA PHE A 849 47.32 -21.51 -0.43
C PHE A 849 46.14 -22.32 -1.00
N VAL A 850 46.25 -23.64 -0.98
CA VAL A 850 45.31 -24.54 -1.67
C VAL A 850 44.07 -24.79 -0.81
N GLY A 851 44.24 -24.67 0.50
CA GLY A 851 43.14 -24.56 1.43
C GLY A 851 42.28 -23.31 1.23
N ILE A 852 42.70 -22.31 0.45
CA ILE A 852 41.84 -21.16 0.14
C ILE A 852 40.71 -21.65 -0.80
N PRO A 853 39.42 -21.56 -0.41
CA PRO A 853 38.30 -22.07 -1.19
C PRO A 853 38.26 -21.61 -2.66
N LEU A 854 38.60 -20.35 -2.95
CA LEU A 854 38.71 -19.88 -4.32
C LEU A 854 39.73 -20.68 -5.15
N GLN A 855 40.88 -21.03 -4.57
CA GLN A 855 41.92 -21.78 -5.26
C GLN A 855 41.50 -23.23 -5.46
N CYS A 856 40.84 -23.82 -4.45
CA CYS A 856 40.21 -25.12 -4.56
C CYS A 856 39.16 -25.16 -5.68
N ARG A 857 38.34 -24.11 -5.82
CA ARG A 857 37.41 -23.93 -6.95
C ARG A 857 38.12 -23.83 -8.30
N ILE A 858 39.21 -23.06 -8.39
CA ILE A 858 40.01 -22.95 -9.61
C ILE A 858 40.61 -24.30 -10.00
N LEU A 859 41.12 -25.08 -9.02
CA LEU A 859 41.60 -26.44 -9.25
C LEU A 859 40.48 -27.36 -9.77
N ALA A 860 39.29 -27.31 -9.16
CA ALA A 860 38.12 -28.05 -9.63
C ALA A 860 37.85 -27.75 -11.10
N GLU A 861 37.81 -26.46 -11.46
CA GLU A 861 37.53 -26.03 -12.82
C GLU A 861 38.63 -26.47 -13.82
N CYS A 862 39.91 -26.24 -13.49
CA CYS A 862 41.01 -26.53 -14.40
C CYS A 862 41.20 -28.04 -14.66
N PHE A 863 40.86 -28.90 -13.70
CA PHE A 863 40.98 -30.36 -13.83
C PHE A 863 39.69 -31.07 -14.23
N GLN A 864 38.57 -30.35 -14.41
CA GLN A 864 37.28 -30.95 -14.79
C GLN A 864 37.36 -31.77 -16.09
N SER A 865 38.11 -31.31 -17.10
CA SER A 865 38.32 -32.05 -18.34
C SER A 865 39.08 -33.36 -18.12
N ASN A 866 40.12 -33.33 -17.28
CA ASN A 866 40.92 -34.52 -16.95
C ASN A 866 40.07 -35.56 -16.20
N VAL A 867 39.24 -35.10 -15.27
CA VAL A 867 38.28 -35.96 -14.55
C VAL A 867 37.26 -36.56 -15.51
N LYS A 868 36.70 -35.77 -16.43
CA LYS A 868 35.76 -36.25 -17.45
C LYS A 868 36.38 -37.33 -18.35
N GLU A 869 37.63 -37.13 -18.78
CA GLU A 869 38.37 -38.10 -19.58
C GLU A 869 38.60 -39.41 -18.80
N LEU A 870 39.04 -39.30 -17.55
CA LEU A 870 39.26 -40.44 -16.66
C LEU A 870 37.98 -41.26 -16.44
N ILE A 871 36.84 -40.60 -16.24
CA ILE A 871 35.55 -41.28 -16.12
C ILE A 871 35.16 -41.97 -17.42
N THR A 872 35.27 -41.27 -18.55
CA THR A 872 34.86 -41.79 -19.87
C THR A 872 35.69 -43.01 -20.27
N GLN A 873 37.00 -43.02 -20.00
CA GLN A 873 37.88 -44.14 -20.32
C GLN A 873 37.62 -45.36 -19.43
N ASN A 874 37.26 -45.17 -18.15
CA ASN A 874 36.95 -46.29 -17.24
C ASN A 874 35.60 -46.95 -17.54
N PHE A 875 34.59 -46.21 -18.04
CA PHE A 875 33.30 -46.79 -18.46
C PHE A 875 33.41 -47.71 -19.70
N VAL A 876 34.47 -47.57 -20.51
CA VAL A 876 34.70 -48.40 -21.70
C VAL A 876 35.37 -49.74 -21.35
N GLU A 877 36.08 -49.82 -20.21
CA GLU A 877 36.85 -50.99 -19.77
C GLU A 877 36.03 -51.97 -18.88
N ASP A 878 34.71 -51.78 -18.73
CA ASP A 878 33.84 -52.50 -17.78
C ASP A 878 33.50 -53.97 -18.17
N LYS A 879 34.39 -54.64 -18.91
CA LYS A 879 34.33 -56.07 -19.23
C LYS A 879 35.72 -56.69 -19.14
N GLU A 880 36.21 -56.91 -17.92
CA GLU A 880 37.08 -58.03 -17.46
C GLU A 880 38.11 -57.63 -16.37
N GLU A 881 38.02 -58.32 -15.22
CA GLU A 881 39.06 -58.64 -14.21
C GLU A 881 39.73 -57.56 -13.28
N PRO A 882 40.16 -57.97 -12.05
CA PRO A 882 40.45 -57.10 -10.90
C PRO A 882 41.86 -56.47 -10.87
N ARG A 883 42.53 -56.27 -12.01
CA ARG A 883 43.82 -55.53 -12.10
C ARG A 883 43.66 -54.00 -12.22
N GLN A 884 42.44 -53.48 -12.08
CA GLN A 884 42.07 -52.10 -12.39
C GLN A 884 42.62 -51.03 -11.42
N SER A 885 42.84 -51.34 -10.13
CA SER A 885 43.23 -50.32 -9.14
C SER A 885 44.64 -49.73 -9.36
N GLU A 886 45.60 -50.54 -9.81
CA GLU A 886 46.98 -50.10 -10.04
C GLU A 886 47.15 -49.36 -11.37
N CYS A 887 46.39 -49.75 -12.40
CA CYS A 887 46.31 -49.06 -13.69
C CYS A 887 45.69 -47.66 -13.55
N VAL A 888 44.60 -47.53 -12.79
CA VAL A 888 43.95 -46.23 -12.53
C VAL A 888 44.86 -45.30 -11.74
N ARG A 889 45.53 -45.77 -10.68
CA ARG A 889 46.49 -44.94 -9.93
C ARG A 889 47.62 -44.41 -10.82
N LYS A 890 48.14 -45.24 -11.72
CA LYS A 890 49.17 -44.82 -12.69
C LYS A 890 48.63 -43.75 -13.65
N LYS A 891 47.44 -43.95 -14.23
CA LYS A 891 46.77 -42.94 -15.09
C LYS A 891 46.56 -41.61 -14.35
N ILE A 892 46.16 -41.64 -13.08
CA ILE A 892 46.01 -40.44 -12.24
C ILE A 892 47.36 -39.75 -12.04
N SER A 893 48.41 -40.52 -11.71
CA SER A 893 49.78 -39.98 -11.58
C SER A 893 50.23 -39.30 -12.88
N ASP A 894 50.10 -39.98 -14.02
CA ASP A 894 50.51 -39.47 -15.33
C ASP A 894 49.81 -38.15 -15.71
N LEU A 895 48.57 -37.92 -15.26
CA LEU A 895 47.80 -36.70 -15.52
C LEU A 895 48.23 -35.49 -14.66
N ILE A 896 48.84 -35.74 -13.50
CA ILE A 896 49.18 -34.71 -12.50
C ILE A 896 50.72 -34.50 -12.43
N GLU A 897 51.50 -35.49 -12.81
CA GLU A 897 52.97 -35.47 -12.81
C GLU A 897 53.50 -34.37 -13.75
N GLY A 898 54.51 -33.61 -13.27
CA GLY A 898 55.10 -32.48 -14.01
C GLY A 898 54.35 -31.14 -13.95
N GLN A 899 53.13 -31.08 -13.36
CA GLN A 899 52.40 -29.83 -13.17
C GLN A 899 53.00 -28.97 -12.03
N LYS A 900 53.02 -27.64 -12.22
CA LYS A 900 53.34 -26.65 -11.17
C LYS A 900 52.05 -26.11 -10.54
N PHE A 901 52.02 -25.96 -9.22
CA PHE A 901 50.82 -25.55 -8.48
C PHE A 901 50.98 -24.23 -7.70
N ASP A 902 52.00 -23.44 -7.99
CA ASP A 902 52.13 -22.09 -7.42
C ASP A 902 51.01 -21.15 -7.91
N LEU A 903 50.83 -20.04 -7.19
CA LEU A 903 49.79 -19.04 -7.43
C LEU A 903 49.72 -18.56 -8.89
N VAL A 904 50.86 -18.32 -9.54
CA VAL A 904 50.89 -17.79 -10.90
C VAL A 904 50.59 -18.91 -11.90
N SER A 905 51.17 -20.08 -11.72
CA SER A 905 50.88 -21.26 -12.54
C SER A 905 49.38 -21.62 -12.54
N LEU A 906 48.73 -21.56 -11.37
CA LEU A 906 47.31 -21.87 -11.25
C LEU A 906 46.42 -20.88 -12.02
N PHE A 907 46.66 -19.56 -11.87
CA PHE A 907 45.87 -18.55 -12.59
C PHE A 907 46.19 -18.51 -14.09
N ASN A 908 47.42 -18.82 -14.50
CA ASN A 908 47.74 -19.03 -15.91
C ASN A 908 46.93 -20.20 -16.48
N ARG A 909 46.89 -21.33 -15.77
CA ARG A 909 46.09 -22.50 -16.16
C ARG A 909 44.60 -22.20 -16.18
N LEU A 910 44.08 -21.39 -15.26
CA LEU A 910 42.71 -20.90 -15.30
C LEU A 910 42.44 -20.12 -16.58
N MET A 911 43.29 -19.15 -16.93
CA MET A 911 43.13 -18.38 -18.17
C MET A 911 43.18 -19.27 -19.41
N GLU A 912 44.08 -20.26 -19.44
CA GLU A 912 44.14 -21.26 -20.52
C GLU A 912 42.87 -22.10 -20.60
N THR A 913 42.35 -22.52 -19.45
CA THR A 913 41.09 -23.28 -19.34
C THR A 913 39.92 -22.44 -19.86
N LYS A 914 39.79 -21.17 -19.45
CA LYS A 914 38.77 -20.25 -19.97
C LYS A 914 38.87 -20.05 -21.48
N ARG A 915 40.08 -19.86 -22.01
CA ARG A 915 40.32 -19.78 -23.47
C ARG A 915 39.88 -21.05 -24.18
N LYS A 916 40.19 -22.23 -23.64
CA LYS A 916 39.81 -23.53 -24.21
C LYS A 916 38.29 -23.69 -24.24
N VAL A 917 37.62 -23.50 -23.10
CA VAL A 917 36.16 -23.60 -22.99
C VAL A 917 35.47 -22.61 -23.94
N PHE A 918 35.90 -21.35 -23.97
CA PHE A 918 35.33 -20.35 -24.86
C PHE A 918 35.53 -20.71 -26.35
N ARG A 919 36.68 -21.27 -26.72
CA ARG A 919 36.90 -21.78 -28.09
C ARG A 919 35.92 -22.91 -28.41
N GLU A 920 35.77 -23.88 -27.52
CA GLU A 920 34.87 -25.02 -27.71
C GLU A 920 33.41 -24.59 -27.85
N GLU A 921 32.94 -23.67 -27.01
CA GLU A 921 31.58 -23.10 -27.08
C GLU A 921 31.33 -22.28 -28.36
N LYS A 922 32.34 -21.57 -28.87
CA LYS A 922 32.21 -20.71 -30.06
C LYS A 922 32.46 -21.44 -31.37
N ALA A 923 33.24 -22.52 -31.37
CA ALA A 923 33.70 -23.18 -32.59
C ALA A 923 32.67 -24.08 -33.28
N ASN A 924 31.49 -24.34 -32.68
CA ASN A 924 30.42 -25.24 -33.17
C ASN A 924 30.95 -26.47 -33.92
N ALA A 925 31.03 -27.59 -33.19
CA ALA A 925 31.85 -28.80 -33.40
C ALA A 925 31.93 -29.52 -34.78
N THR A 926 31.55 -28.96 -35.93
CA THR A 926 31.55 -29.72 -37.21
C THR A 926 32.25 -29.11 -38.42
N ASN A 927 32.71 -27.84 -38.45
CA ASN A 927 33.55 -27.34 -39.55
C ASN A 927 34.28 -26.01 -39.23
N THR A 928 35.28 -26.03 -38.35
CA THR A 928 36.09 -24.85 -38.05
C THR A 928 37.26 -24.73 -39.05
N ASN A 929 37.28 -23.71 -39.90
CA ASN A 929 38.43 -23.39 -40.77
C ASN A 929 39.41 -22.42 -40.07
N GLN A 930 40.62 -22.25 -40.62
CA GLN A 930 41.68 -21.41 -40.02
C GLN A 930 41.23 -19.95 -39.82
N ILE A 931 40.39 -19.42 -40.71
CA ILE A 931 39.87 -18.04 -40.62
C ILE A 931 38.99 -17.86 -39.38
N ILE A 932 38.13 -18.84 -39.08
CA ILE A 932 37.28 -18.83 -37.88
C ILE A 932 38.14 -18.96 -36.62
N LEU A 933 39.16 -19.82 -36.62
CA LEU A 933 40.09 -19.95 -35.49
C LEU A 933 40.85 -18.63 -35.23
N ASP A 934 41.33 -17.97 -36.28
CA ASP A 934 42.01 -16.68 -36.16
C ASP A 934 41.07 -15.59 -35.66
N ALA A 935 39.80 -15.59 -36.09
CA ALA A 935 38.78 -14.66 -35.60
C ALA A 935 38.43 -14.89 -34.12
N ILE A 936 38.30 -16.16 -33.68
CA ILE A 936 38.09 -16.49 -32.27
C ILE A 936 39.29 -16.07 -31.41
N ASN A 937 40.52 -16.29 -31.89
CA ASN A 937 41.72 -15.88 -31.17
C ASN A 937 41.83 -14.35 -31.05
N ARG A 938 41.45 -13.59 -32.09
CA ARG A 938 41.35 -12.12 -32.00
C ARG A 938 40.29 -11.69 -30.99
N LEU A 939 39.11 -12.32 -31.01
CA LEU A 939 38.05 -12.03 -30.05
C LEU A 939 38.48 -12.31 -28.60
N ILE A 940 39.20 -13.41 -28.35
CA ILE A 940 39.77 -13.72 -27.04
C ILE A 940 40.74 -12.62 -26.59
N GLN A 941 41.58 -12.11 -27.49
CA GLN A 941 42.47 -11.00 -27.19
C GLN A 941 41.70 -9.73 -26.84
N ASP A 942 40.66 -9.38 -27.61
CA ASP A 942 39.79 -8.24 -27.34
C ASP A 942 39.08 -8.37 -25.98
N ILE A 943 38.64 -9.58 -25.62
CA ILE A 943 38.05 -9.89 -24.31
C ILE A 943 39.08 -9.71 -23.19
N GLU A 944 40.29 -10.26 -23.30
CA GLU A 944 41.32 -10.12 -22.28
C GLU A 944 41.78 -8.66 -22.09
N ASP A 945 41.85 -7.89 -23.18
CA ASP A 945 42.14 -6.46 -23.12
C ASP A 945 41.01 -5.71 -22.41
N HIS A 946 39.75 -6.04 -22.71
CA HIS A 946 38.59 -5.50 -22.00
C HIS A 946 38.59 -5.87 -20.51
N LEU A 947 38.85 -7.14 -20.16
CA LEU A 947 38.96 -7.60 -18.78
C LEU A 947 40.11 -6.91 -18.05
N THR A 948 41.24 -6.64 -18.72
CA THR A 948 42.35 -5.90 -18.12
C THR A 948 41.98 -4.45 -17.83
N LYS A 949 41.29 -3.77 -18.77
CA LYS A 949 40.75 -2.42 -18.53
C LYS A 949 39.75 -2.41 -17.38
N LEU A 950 38.85 -3.40 -17.34
CA LEU A 950 37.89 -3.57 -16.26
C LEU A 950 38.61 -3.79 -14.93
N ALA A 951 39.65 -4.62 -14.89
CA ALA A 951 40.42 -4.92 -13.69
C ALA A 951 41.08 -3.66 -13.10
N ILE A 952 41.64 -2.82 -13.96
CA ILE A 952 42.20 -1.53 -13.54
C ILE A 952 41.09 -0.62 -12.98
N LYS A 953 39.93 -0.52 -13.65
CA LYS A 953 38.77 0.25 -13.17
C LYS A 953 38.20 -0.28 -11.84
N THR A 954 38.24 -1.60 -11.62
CA THR A 954 37.79 -2.24 -10.38
C THR A 954 38.72 -1.96 -9.20
N ILE A 955 40.04 -1.90 -9.42
CA ILE A 955 41.03 -1.75 -8.34
C ILE A 955 41.42 -0.29 -8.09
N VAL A 956 41.43 0.55 -9.13
CA VAL A 956 41.86 1.95 -9.05
C VAL A 956 40.63 2.86 -8.99
N THR A 957 40.36 3.42 -7.82
CA THR A 957 39.19 4.26 -7.56
C THR A 957 39.40 5.75 -7.83
N ASP A 958 40.65 6.21 -7.95
CA ASP A 958 40.97 7.61 -8.23
C ASP A 958 40.96 7.88 -9.73
N GLN A 959 40.10 8.81 -10.18
CA GLN A 959 39.93 9.12 -11.59
C GLN A 959 41.22 9.64 -12.25
N LYS A 960 42.03 10.44 -11.54
CA LYS A 960 43.30 10.96 -12.09
C LYS A 960 44.29 9.83 -12.30
N MET A 961 44.32 8.84 -11.41
CA MET A 961 45.14 7.63 -11.57
C MET A 961 44.64 6.75 -12.71
N LEU A 962 43.31 6.64 -12.89
CA LEU A 962 42.71 5.94 -14.03
C LEU A 962 43.09 6.60 -15.36
N ASP A 963 42.99 7.93 -15.47
CA ASP A 963 43.34 8.66 -16.70
C ASP A 963 44.84 8.50 -17.06
N ILE A 964 45.70 8.26 -16.06
CA ILE A 964 47.14 7.97 -16.28
C ILE A 964 47.37 6.54 -16.79
N LEU A 965 46.65 5.54 -16.24
CA LEU A 965 46.81 4.13 -16.58
C LEU A 965 46.05 3.74 -17.87
N LEU A 966 44.93 4.41 -18.13
CA LEU A 966 44.01 4.20 -19.24
C LEU A 966 43.72 5.56 -19.91
N PRO A 967 44.67 6.12 -20.66
CA PRO A 967 44.47 7.42 -21.32
C PRO A 967 43.26 7.36 -22.30
N PRO A 968 42.44 8.42 -22.39
CA PRO A 968 41.29 8.47 -23.29
C PRO A 968 41.73 8.22 -24.74
N GLN A 969 41.12 7.25 -25.40
CA GLN A 969 41.39 6.96 -26.81
C GLN A 969 40.61 7.96 -27.67
N SER A 970 41.27 9.00 -28.16
CA SER A 970 40.70 9.89 -29.19
C SER A 970 40.79 9.20 -30.55
N SER A 971 39.73 8.49 -30.94
CA SER A 971 39.56 7.95 -32.29
C SER A 971 38.91 9.02 -33.18
N PRO A 972 39.59 9.56 -34.21
CA PRO A 972 39.01 10.62 -35.06
C PRO A 972 37.96 10.12 -36.06
N ASN A 973 37.78 8.80 -36.22
CA ASN A 973 37.10 8.20 -37.39
C ASN A 973 35.99 7.16 -37.04
N ARG A 974 35.49 7.11 -35.79
CA ARG A 974 34.35 6.24 -35.42
C ARG A 974 33.33 7.04 -34.63
N SER A 975 32.04 6.79 -34.89
CA SER A 975 30.97 7.37 -34.09
C SER A 975 31.02 6.83 -32.66
N ASP A 976 30.58 7.63 -31.68
CA ASP A 976 30.52 7.20 -30.28
C ASP A 976 29.61 5.96 -30.10
N ASP A 977 28.57 5.85 -30.92
CA ASP A 977 27.63 4.71 -30.94
C ASP A 977 28.30 3.41 -31.44
N ASP A 978 29.18 3.47 -32.45
CA ASP A 978 29.91 2.29 -32.95
C ASP A 978 30.93 1.78 -31.92
N ILE A 979 31.56 2.69 -31.18
CA ILE A 979 32.49 2.36 -30.09
C ILE A 979 31.72 1.70 -28.94
N ALA A 980 30.59 2.30 -28.53
CA ALA A 980 29.74 1.77 -27.47
C ALA A 980 29.15 0.39 -27.82
N ASN A 981 28.69 0.19 -29.05
CA ASN A 981 28.18 -1.11 -29.51
C ASN A 981 29.26 -2.19 -29.58
N GLY A 982 30.47 -1.83 -30.02
CA GLY A 982 31.64 -2.71 -30.00
C GLY A 982 32.04 -3.12 -28.58
N GLU A 983 32.10 -2.15 -27.64
CA GLU A 983 32.41 -2.43 -26.23
C GLU A 983 31.34 -3.28 -25.56
N ASN A 984 30.05 -3.03 -25.84
CA ASN A 984 28.95 -3.86 -25.34
C ASN A 984 29.04 -5.31 -25.84
N THR A 985 29.40 -5.50 -27.11
CA THR A 985 29.58 -6.84 -27.70
C THR A 985 30.74 -7.59 -27.03
N ILE A 986 31.86 -6.91 -26.79
CA ILE A 986 33.01 -7.49 -26.08
C ILE A 986 32.64 -7.81 -24.63
N ALA A 987 31.93 -6.91 -23.94
CA ALA A 987 31.47 -7.12 -22.56
C ALA A 987 30.53 -8.34 -22.44
N LEU A 988 29.60 -8.52 -23.38
CA LEU A 988 28.72 -9.70 -23.43
C LEU A 988 29.49 -11.00 -23.66
N ASN A 989 30.53 -10.98 -24.52
CA ASN A 989 31.39 -12.15 -24.69
C ASN A 989 32.32 -12.36 -23.48
N GLY A 990 32.70 -11.30 -22.75
CA GLY A 990 33.42 -11.38 -21.48
C GLY A 990 32.62 -12.09 -20.38
N LEU A 991 31.29 -11.90 -20.33
CA LEU A 991 30.41 -12.67 -19.45
C LEU A 991 30.47 -14.17 -19.78
N LYS A 992 30.43 -14.52 -21.06
CA LYS A 992 30.55 -15.91 -21.54
C LYS A 992 31.95 -16.49 -21.30
N PHE A 993 32.98 -15.65 -21.25
CA PHE A 993 34.33 -16.07 -20.88
C PHE A 993 34.43 -16.52 -19.41
N GLY A 994 33.45 -16.18 -18.56
CA GLY A 994 33.25 -16.82 -17.26
C GLY A 994 34.09 -16.26 -16.10
N LEU A 995 34.62 -15.04 -16.22
CA LEU A 995 35.29 -14.32 -15.12
C LEU A 995 34.48 -13.13 -14.59
N THR A 996 33.43 -12.72 -15.31
CA THR A 996 32.57 -11.58 -14.97
C THR A 996 31.09 -11.95 -14.97
N PHE A 997 30.28 -11.19 -14.25
CA PHE A 997 28.82 -11.30 -14.17
C PHE A 997 28.18 -9.91 -14.26
N LYS A 998 26.86 -9.83 -14.47
CA LYS A 998 26.11 -8.57 -14.43
C LYS A 998 25.50 -8.34 -13.04
N SER A 999 25.75 -7.19 -12.44
CA SER A 999 25.19 -6.78 -11.14
C SER A 999 24.23 -5.58 -11.29
N GLY A 1000 23.15 -5.60 -10.49
CA GLY A 1000 22.24 -4.48 -10.27
C GLY A 1000 21.27 -4.12 -11.42
N HIS A 1001 20.41 -3.12 -11.15
CA HIS A 1001 19.43 -2.57 -12.10
C HIS A 1001 20.07 -1.86 -13.31
N GLU A 1002 21.30 -1.34 -13.18
CA GLU A 1002 22.04 -0.67 -14.26
C GLU A 1002 22.83 -1.64 -15.18
N SER A 1003 22.78 -2.96 -14.92
CA SER A 1003 23.43 -4.00 -15.73
C SER A 1003 24.95 -3.84 -15.89
N THR A 1004 25.63 -3.30 -14.87
CA THR A 1004 27.09 -3.12 -14.87
C THR A 1004 27.82 -4.47 -14.79
N VAL A 1005 28.90 -4.62 -15.57
CA VAL A 1005 29.70 -5.84 -15.60
C VAL A 1005 30.77 -5.77 -14.51
N GLN A 1006 30.80 -6.78 -13.63
CA GLN A 1006 31.74 -6.89 -12.51
C GLN A 1006 32.45 -8.25 -12.52
N PHE A 1007 33.61 -8.36 -11.86
CA PHE A 1007 34.31 -9.65 -11.71
C PHE A 1007 33.60 -10.55 -10.70
N LEU A 1008 33.52 -11.86 -10.98
CA LEU A 1008 32.99 -12.85 -10.01
C LEU A 1008 33.75 -12.81 -8.68
N HIS A 1009 35.03 -12.47 -8.72
CA HIS A 1009 35.85 -12.29 -7.53
C HIS A 1009 36.93 -11.24 -7.79
N ARG A 1010 37.14 -10.32 -6.83
CA ARG A 1010 38.14 -9.24 -6.90
C ARG A 1010 39.56 -9.73 -7.22
N THR A 1011 39.92 -10.93 -6.76
CA THR A 1011 41.22 -11.57 -7.04
C THR A 1011 41.49 -11.79 -8.53
N TYR A 1012 40.47 -12.00 -9.36
CA TYR A 1012 40.67 -12.06 -10.82
C TYR A 1012 41.14 -10.70 -11.37
N ALA A 1013 40.56 -9.60 -10.87
CA ALA A 1013 41.01 -8.25 -11.21
C ALA A 1013 42.43 -7.98 -10.68
N GLU A 1014 42.72 -8.36 -9.43
CA GLU A 1014 44.06 -8.22 -8.83
C GLU A 1014 45.13 -8.94 -9.66
N TYR A 1015 44.86 -10.18 -10.08
CA TYR A 1015 45.73 -10.97 -10.95
C TYR A 1015 45.93 -10.32 -12.32
N LEU A 1016 44.85 -9.93 -13.01
CA LEU A 1016 44.93 -9.32 -14.35
C LEU A 1016 45.65 -7.98 -14.31
N PHE A 1017 45.43 -7.18 -13.27
CA PHE A 1017 46.15 -5.92 -13.09
C PHE A 1017 47.65 -6.17 -12.80
N ALA A 1018 47.98 -7.15 -11.94
CA ALA A 1018 49.37 -7.53 -11.71
C ALA A 1018 50.05 -8.05 -12.97
N ARG A 1019 49.37 -8.87 -13.77
CA ARG A 1019 49.83 -9.37 -15.08
C ARG A 1019 50.12 -8.22 -16.04
N TYR A 1020 49.23 -7.22 -16.08
CA TYR A 1020 49.43 -6.01 -16.87
C TYR A 1020 50.65 -5.21 -16.41
N LEU A 1021 50.86 -5.06 -15.09
CA LEU A 1021 52.07 -4.41 -14.58
C LEU A 1021 53.33 -5.18 -14.95
N TYR A 1022 53.33 -6.50 -14.72
CA TYR A 1022 54.44 -7.41 -15.03
C TYR A 1022 54.86 -7.37 -16.50
N GLY A 1023 53.90 -7.22 -17.42
CA GLY A 1023 54.18 -7.00 -18.85
C GLY A 1023 55.07 -5.79 -19.15
N GLY A 1024 55.16 -4.80 -18.26
CA GLY A 1024 56.09 -3.67 -18.39
C GLY A 1024 57.53 -4.00 -18.02
N PHE A 1025 57.74 -5.02 -17.19
CA PHE A 1025 59.03 -5.41 -16.61
C PHE A 1025 59.73 -6.56 -17.34
N LEU A 1026 59.02 -7.27 -18.24
CA LEU A 1026 59.61 -8.32 -19.09
C LEU A 1026 60.85 -7.83 -19.84
N LEU A 1027 61.88 -8.67 -19.96
CA LEU A 1027 63.11 -8.37 -20.69
C LEU A 1027 62.91 -8.33 -22.21
N ASP A 1028 62.01 -9.18 -22.74
CA ASP A 1028 61.71 -9.28 -24.17
C ASP A 1028 61.09 -7.98 -24.73
N GLU A 1029 61.87 -7.27 -25.54
CA GLU A 1029 61.49 -6.02 -26.25
C GLU A 1029 60.33 -6.20 -27.24
N LYS A 1030 59.96 -7.42 -27.63
CA LYS A 1030 58.80 -7.68 -28.50
C LYS A 1030 57.51 -7.91 -27.71
N ARG A 1031 57.62 -8.39 -26.46
CA ARG A 1031 56.47 -8.79 -25.63
C ARG A 1031 56.09 -7.76 -24.55
N HIS A 1032 56.93 -6.76 -24.29
CA HIS A 1032 56.63 -5.73 -23.30
C HIS A 1032 55.49 -4.79 -23.73
N ASN A 1033 54.65 -4.37 -22.79
CA ASN A 1033 53.47 -3.53 -23.07
C ASN A 1033 53.77 -2.01 -23.07
N LYS A 1034 55.05 -1.60 -23.16
CA LYS A 1034 55.54 -0.20 -23.18
C LYS A 1034 55.13 0.69 -22.00
N LEU A 1035 54.50 0.12 -20.97
CA LEU A 1035 53.94 0.83 -19.82
C LEU A 1035 54.98 1.69 -19.09
N LEU A 1036 56.20 1.18 -18.94
CA LEU A 1036 57.30 1.88 -18.25
C LEU A 1036 57.94 3.01 -19.07
N GLU A 1037 57.51 3.31 -20.30
CA GLU A 1037 58.02 4.48 -21.05
C GLU A 1037 57.44 5.81 -20.54
N SER A 1038 56.22 5.79 -19.99
CA SER A 1038 55.58 6.97 -19.39
C SER A 1038 56.16 7.26 -18.00
N GLU A 1039 56.65 8.48 -17.78
CA GLU A 1039 57.17 8.90 -16.47
C GLU A 1039 56.10 8.93 -15.38
N SER A 1040 54.89 9.38 -15.74
CA SER A 1040 53.74 9.43 -14.84
C SER A 1040 53.37 8.04 -14.33
N ILE A 1041 53.38 7.03 -15.20
CA ILE A 1041 53.07 5.64 -14.81
C ILE A 1041 54.19 5.07 -13.93
N ARG A 1042 55.47 5.28 -14.26
CA ARG A 1042 56.59 4.84 -13.41
C ARG A 1042 56.47 5.41 -11.99
N LYS A 1043 56.16 6.71 -11.87
CA LYS A 1043 55.94 7.38 -10.58
C LYS A 1043 54.72 6.82 -9.85
N LEU A 1044 53.64 6.53 -10.58
CA LEU A 1044 52.41 5.97 -10.02
C LEU A 1044 52.65 4.58 -9.41
N ILE A 1045 53.34 3.69 -10.13
CA ILE A 1045 53.69 2.35 -9.63
C ILE A 1045 54.47 2.46 -8.32
N LEU A 1046 55.51 3.30 -8.29
CA LEU A 1046 56.42 3.42 -7.15
C LEU A 1046 55.81 4.14 -5.94
N ASN A 1047 55.01 5.19 -6.16
CA ASN A 1047 54.49 6.03 -5.07
C ASN A 1047 53.13 5.56 -4.53
N LYS A 1048 52.40 4.74 -5.30
CA LYS A 1048 51.04 4.31 -4.95
C LYS A 1048 50.92 2.79 -4.99
N ILE A 1049 51.08 2.17 -6.16
CA ILE A 1049 50.77 0.74 -6.33
C ILE A 1049 51.67 -0.16 -5.47
N LEU A 1050 52.96 0.14 -5.34
CA LEU A 1050 53.92 -0.63 -4.53
C LEU A 1050 54.14 -0.09 -3.11
N ALA A 1051 53.44 0.98 -2.72
CA ALA A 1051 53.69 1.70 -1.47
C ALA A 1051 52.45 1.93 -0.60
N VAL A 1052 51.26 1.48 -1.04
CA VAL A 1052 49.98 1.69 -0.34
C VAL A 1052 49.25 0.36 -0.14
N LYS A 1053 48.61 0.19 1.03
CA LYS A 1053 47.90 -1.04 1.44
C LYS A 1053 46.74 -1.44 0.52
N GLN A 1054 46.05 -0.46 -0.08
CA GLN A 1054 44.92 -0.67 -0.99
C GLN A 1054 45.23 -1.63 -2.16
N TYR A 1055 46.50 -1.71 -2.60
CA TYR A 1055 46.93 -2.54 -3.73
C TYR A 1055 47.57 -3.87 -3.31
N ASN A 1056 47.44 -4.28 -2.05
CA ASN A 1056 48.14 -5.47 -1.53
C ASN A 1056 47.88 -6.75 -2.36
N GLY A 1057 46.64 -6.99 -2.81
CA GLY A 1057 46.34 -8.14 -3.68
C GLY A 1057 47.11 -8.12 -5.01
N VAL A 1058 47.21 -6.95 -5.65
CA VAL A 1058 48.00 -6.75 -6.88
C VAL A 1058 49.49 -6.98 -6.59
N GLN A 1059 49.98 -6.48 -5.45
CA GLN A 1059 51.38 -6.64 -5.05
C GLN A 1059 51.75 -8.11 -4.81
N ILE A 1060 50.86 -8.91 -4.20
CA ILE A 1060 51.10 -10.35 -3.96
C ILE A 1060 51.26 -11.09 -5.29
N PHE A 1061 50.37 -10.88 -6.26
CA PHE A 1061 50.51 -11.49 -7.58
C PHE A 1061 51.75 -11.00 -8.31
N PHE A 1062 52.06 -9.71 -8.22
CA PHE A 1062 53.24 -9.13 -8.85
C PHE A 1062 54.55 -9.66 -8.24
N ASP A 1063 54.60 -9.85 -6.91
CA ASP A 1063 55.72 -10.49 -6.20
C ASP A 1063 55.91 -11.94 -6.68
N SER A 1064 54.82 -12.70 -6.76
CA SER A 1064 54.84 -14.08 -7.24
C SER A 1064 55.28 -14.19 -8.70
N MET A 1065 54.86 -13.27 -9.58
CA MET A 1065 55.27 -13.23 -10.99
C MET A 1065 56.76 -12.91 -11.15
N LEU A 1066 57.31 -12.08 -10.26
CA LEU A 1066 58.74 -11.76 -10.24
C LEU A 1066 59.61 -12.89 -9.70
N LYS A 1067 59.04 -13.91 -9.03
CA LYS A 1067 59.83 -14.92 -8.29
C LYS A 1067 60.75 -15.72 -9.20
N GLU A 1068 60.22 -16.30 -10.29
CA GLU A 1068 61.02 -17.04 -11.26
C GLU A 1068 62.00 -16.10 -11.99
N PHE A 1069 61.55 -14.88 -12.29
CA PHE A 1069 62.34 -13.84 -12.95
C PHE A 1069 63.56 -13.36 -12.12
N VAL A 1070 63.42 -13.21 -10.81
CA VAL A 1070 64.49 -12.71 -9.93
C VAL A 1070 65.35 -13.85 -9.39
N ASP A 1071 64.71 -14.93 -8.93
CA ASP A 1071 65.43 -16.01 -8.26
C ASP A 1071 66.03 -17.02 -9.24
N ASN A 1072 65.51 -17.23 -10.45
CA ASN A 1072 65.96 -18.34 -11.33
C ASN A 1072 66.38 -17.93 -12.74
N ASP A 1073 66.07 -16.73 -13.22
CA ASP A 1073 66.41 -16.30 -14.58
C ASP A 1073 67.90 -15.93 -14.71
N GLU A 1074 68.64 -16.71 -15.52
CA GLU A 1074 70.06 -16.49 -15.77
C GLU A 1074 70.34 -15.20 -16.54
N GLU A 1075 69.46 -14.80 -17.46
CA GLU A 1075 69.60 -13.57 -18.24
C GLU A 1075 69.50 -12.35 -17.32
N TRP A 1076 68.50 -12.33 -16.44
CA TRP A 1076 68.34 -11.29 -15.42
C TRP A 1076 69.60 -11.17 -14.56
N ARG A 1077 70.07 -12.27 -13.97
CA ARG A 1077 71.27 -12.29 -13.12
C ARG A 1077 72.51 -11.76 -13.86
N ASN A 1078 72.73 -12.20 -15.10
CA ASN A 1078 73.85 -11.74 -15.92
C ASN A 1078 73.79 -10.23 -16.18
N ARG A 1079 72.60 -9.69 -16.48
CA ARG A 1079 72.40 -8.24 -16.69
C ARG A 1079 72.65 -7.43 -15.42
N ILE A 1080 72.28 -7.94 -14.25
CA ILE A 1080 72.55 -7.27 -12.96
C ILE A 1080 74.06 -7.23 -12.68
N ILE A 1081 74.76 -8.36 -12.84
CA ILE A 1081 76.22 -8.45 -12.66
C ILE A 1081 76.96 -7.51 -13.63
N GLN A 1082 76.53 -7.46 -14.89
CA GLN A 1082 77.12 -6.58 -15.91
C GLN A 1082 76.66 -5.11 -15.81
N ARG A 1083 75.76 -4.79 -14.87
CA ARG A 1083 75.13 -3.47 -14.73
C ARG A 1083 74.45 -2.96 -16.01
N ASP A 1084 73.91 -3.87 -16.83
CA ASP A 1084 73.28 -3.57 -18.10
C ASP A 1084 71.75 -3.76 -18.09
N LEU A 1085 71.08 -2.90 -17.34
CA LEU A 1085 69.62 -2.82 -17.36
C LEU A 1085 69.07 -2.16 -18.64
N PRO A 1086 67.91 -2.63 -19.16
CA PRO A 1086 67.16 -1.94 -20.21
C PRO A 1086 66.88 -0.47 -19.86
N LYS A 1087 66.85 0.41 -20.88
CA LYS A 1087 66.66 1.86 -20.70
C LYS A 1087 65.41 2.19 -19.86
N ARG A 1088 64.30 1.49 -20.06
CA ARG A 1088 63.05 1.67 -19.30
C ARG A 1088 63.21 1.36 -17.81
N LEU A 1089 63.93 0.28 -17.48
CA LEU A 1089 64.20 -0.11 -16.09
C LEU A 1089 65.20 0.85 -15.44
N LYS A 1090 66.25 1.29 -16.16
CA LYS A 1090 67.14 2.37 -15.69
C LYS A 1090 66.36 3.65 -15.36
N LYS A 1091 65.39 4.06 -16.20
CA LYS A 1091 64.50 5.21 -15.91
C LYS A 1091 63.62 4.95 -14.69
N PHE A 1092 63.07 3.74 -14.54
CA PHE A 1092 62.29 3.32 -13.36
C PHE A 1092 63.12 3.40 -12.08
N THR A 1093 64.33 2.84 -12.08
CA THR A 1093 65.25 2.92 -10.92
C THR A 1093 65.64 4.35 -10.59
N LYS A 1094 65.85 5.21 -11.60
CA LYS A 1094 66.10 6.64 -11.36
C LYS A 1094 64.91 7.30 -10.68
N ASN A 1095 63.68 7.03 -11.12
CA ASN A 1095 62.47 7.54 -10.46
C ASN A 1095 62.35 7.03 -9.01
N LEU A 1096 62.66 5.76 -8.75
CA LEU A 1096 62.73 5.20 -7.38
C LEU A 1096 63.75 6.00 -6.55
N PHE A 1097 64.96 6.19 -7.09
CA PHE A 1097 66.03 6.90 -6.37
C PHE A 1097 65.69 8.35 -6.02
N THR A 1098 64.94 9.05 -6.88
CA THR A 1098 64.50 10.43 -6.58
C THR A 1098 63.61 10.53 -5.33
N GLN A 1099 62.95 9.44 -4.91
CA GLN A 1099 62.19 9.42 -3.66
C GLN A 1099 63.11 9.63 -2.44
N PHE A 1100 64.33 9.09 -2.48
CA PHE A 1100 65.31 9.20 -1.40
C PHE A 1100 66.04 10.55 -1.42
N LEU A 1101 66.22 11.16 -2.59
CA LEU A 1101 66.85 12.49 -2.73
C LEU A 1101 66.01 13.63 -2.15
N ARG A 1102 64.68 13.48 -2.12
CA ARG A 1102 63.77 14.46 -1.47
C ARG A 1102 63.90 14.47 0.07
N GLN A 1103 64.70 13.57 0.63
CA GLN A 1103 64.82 13.31 2.07
C GLN A 1103 66.20 13.66 2.65
N SER A 1104 67.10 14.34 1.92
CA SER A 1104 68.31 14.88 2.57
C SER A 1104 68.03 16.26 3.17
N PRO A 1105 68.03 16.46 4.50
CA PRO A 1105 68.52 17.72 5.02
C PRO A 1105 70.02 17.81 4.67
N PRO A 1106 70.55 19.00 4.34
CA PRO A 1106 71.99 19.17 4.23
C PRO A 1106 72.62 18.81 5.59
N LEU A 1107 73.67 17.98 5.54
CA LEU A 1107 74.54 17.73 6.69
C LEU A 1107 74.91 19.08 7.36
N HIS A 1108 74.56 19.20 8.64
CA HIS A 1108 75.00 20.19 9.62
C HIS A 1108 75.20 21.63 9.14
N LYS A 1109 74.14 22.46 9.25
CA LYS A 1109 74.28 23.83 9.79
C LYS A 1109 72.91 24.41 10.15
N TYR A 1110 72.82 24.91 11.38
CA TYR A 1110 71.69 25.62 12.01
C TYR A 1110 70.59 24.72 12.61
N GLY A 1111 70.71 24.54 13.93
CA GLY A 1111 69.70 23.90 14.75
C GLY A 1111 68.40 24.70 14.75
N ILE A 1112 67.36 24.12 14.16
CA ILE A 1112 65.96 24.48 14.37
C ILE A 1112 65.17 23.17 14.39
N SER A 1113 64.47 22.94 15.49
CA SER A 1113 63.54 21.83 15.70
C SER A 1113 62.35 21.95 14.75
N PHE A 1114 62.06 20.89 13.98
CA PHE A 1114 60.82 20.81 13.20
C PHE A 1114 59.90 19.71 13.70
N THR A 1115 58.65 20.13 13.87
CA THR A 1115 57.45 19.38 14.22
C THR A 1115 57.10 18.27 13.23
N VAL A 1116 56.72 17.13 13.80
CA VAL A 1116 56.16 15.89 13.22
C VAL A 1116 55.44 16.09 11.87
N LYS A 1117 56.05 15.62 10.78
CA LYS A 1117 55.38 15.36 9.50
C LYS A 1117 55.39 13.85 9.23
N SER A 1118 54.19 13.33 8.98
CA SER A 1118 53.82 12.01 8.45
C SER A 1118 54.93 11.19 7.78
N TYR A 1119 55.11 9.93 8.24
CA TYR A 1119 55.98 8.90 7.67
C TYR A 1119 55.82 8.79 6.15
N PHE A 1120 56.90 9.00 5.38
CA PHE A 1120 56.89 8.76 3.94
C PHE A 1120 57.23 7.30 3.64
N VAL A 1121 56.20 6.45 3.58
CA VAL A 1121 56.32 5.04 3.18
C VAL A 1121 56.72 4.96 1.70
N ASN A 1122 57.91 4.45 1.40
CA ASN A 1122 58.38 4.22 0.03
C ASN A 1122 58.26 2.73 -0.36
N ALA A 1123 58.34 2.41 -1.66
CA ALA A 1123 58.16 1.05 -2.17
C ALA A 1123 59.18 0.03 -1.61
N LEU A 1124 60.39 0.46 -1.29
CA LEU A 1124 61.44 -0.40 -0.75
C LEU A 1124 61.12 -0.82 0.69
N TYR A 1125 60.75 0.14 1.53
CA TYR A 1125 60.27 -0.14 2.89
C TYR A 1125 59.00 -0.98 2.89
N PHE A 1126 58.03 -0.58 2.05
CA PHE A 1126 56.70 -1.19 2.05
C PHE A 1126 56.69 -2.65 1.58
N SER A 1127 57.48 -2.98 0.55
CA SER A 1127 57.60 -4.36 0.07
C SER A 1127 58.12 -5.30 1.16
N LEU A 1128 59.16 -4.89 1.89
CA LEU A 1128 59.73 -5.68 2.98
C LEU A 1128 58.78 -5.78 4.18
N ALA A 1129 58.15 -4.68 4.58
CA ALA A 1129 57.23 -4.63 5.73
C ALA A 1129 55.98 -5.49 5.54
N ASN A 1130 55.50 -5.67 4.30
CA ASN A 1130 54.34 -6.52 3.99
C ASN A 1130 54.72 -7.93 3.54
N GLY A 1131 56.00 -8.30 3.62
CA GLY A 1131 56.46 -9.66 3.29
C GLY A 1131 56.59 -9.97 1.79
N ASN A 1132 56.53 -8.96 0.92
CA ASN A 1132 56.76 -9.05 -0.53
C ASN A 1132 58.28 -9.04 -0.82
N GLY A 1133 58.94 -10.13 -0.42
CA GLY A 1133 60.40 -10.25 -0.46
C GLY A 1133 60.99 -10.24 -1.87
N THR A 1134 60.25 -10.71 -2.87
CA THR A 1134 60.72 -10.76 -4.26
C THR A 1134 60.72 -9.36 -4.89
N ILE A 1135 59.68 -8.56 -4.65
CA ILE A 1135 59.64 -7.14 -5.03
C ILE A 1135 60.81 -6.41 -4.39
N PHE A 1136 61.07 -6.65 -3.10
CA PHE A 1136 62.22 -6.05 -2.43
C PHE A 1136 63.55 -6.41 -3.11
N LYS A 1137 63.80 -7.71 -3.36
CA LYS A 1137 65.00 -8.17 -4.08
C LYS A 1137 65.12 -7.53 -5.47
N PHE A 1138 64.03 -7.47 -6.23
CA PHE A 1138 63.99 -6.86 -7.55
C PHE A 1138 64.37 -5.37 -7.51
N LEU A 1139 63.82 -4.61 -6.56
CA LEU A 1139 64.17 -3.19 -6.38
C LEU A 1139 65.63 -3.02 -6.00
N CYS A 1140 66.17 -3.91 -5.18
CA CYS A 1140 67.60 -3.96 -4.83
C CYS A 1140 68.47 -4.25 -6.06
N ASP A 1141 68.15 -5.28 -6.84
CA ASP A 1141 68.85 -5.61 -8.10
C ASP A 1141 68.90 -4.39 -9.03
N CYS A 1142 67.75 -3.71 -9.17
CA CYS A 1142 67.62 -2.51 -9.97
C CYS A 1142 68.56 -1.38 -9.50
N LEU A 1143 68.64 -1.16 -8.18
CA LEU A 1143 69.51 -0.16 -7.56
C LEU A 1143 70.98 -0.51 -7.75
N ASP A 1144 71.37 -1.76 -7.46
CA ASP A 1144 72.74 -2.29 -7.55
C ASP A 1144 73.32 -2.20 -8.97
N ALA A 1145 72.46 -2.42 -9.98
CA ALA A 1145 72.83 -2.33 -11.38
C ALA A 1145 72.85 -0.90 -11.93
N THR A 1146 72.21 0.07 -11.27
CA THR A 1146 72.08 1.46 -11.77
C THR A 1146 73.00 2.44 -11.05
N PHE A 1147 73.26 2.25 -9.76
CA PHE A 1147 73.95 3.19 -8.90
C PHE A 1147 75.22 2.57 -8.27
N ASN A 1148 76.10 3.44 -7.75
CA ASN A 1148 77.24 2.98 -6.96
C ASN A 1148 76.82 2.65 -5.54
N GLU A 1149 77.67 1.91 -4.84
CA GLU A 1149 77.40 1.38 -3.49
C GLU A 1149 77.00 2.48 -2.49
N GLN A 1150 77.70 3.61 -2.48
CA GLN A 1150 77.37 4.76 -1.60
C GLN A 1150 75.94 5.29 -1.82
N LYS A 1151 75.47 5.36 -3.07
CA LYS A 1151 74.11 5.81 -3.38
C LYS A 1151 73.09 4.76 -2.96
N VAL A 1152 73.35 3.47 -3.19
CA VAL A 1152 72.45 2.39 -2.77
C VAL A 1152 72.33 2.36 -1.24
N GLN A 1153 73.45 2.50 -0.53
CA GLN A 1153 73.49 2.61 0.92
C GLN A 1153 72.66 3.80 1.43
N LEU A 1154 72.77 4.97 0.80
CA LEU A 1154 71.93 6.14 1.13
C LEU A 1154 70.44 5.84 0.96
N ALA A 1155 70.05 5.11 -0.09
CA ALA A 1155 68.65 4.71 -0.30
C ALA A 1155 68.15 3.75 0.80
N MET A 1156 68.99 2.81 1.24
CA MET A 1156 68.68 1.88 2.33
C MET A 1156 68.52 2.62 3.67
N ILE A 1157 69.49 3.48 4.05
CA ILE A 1157 69.42 4.28 5.27
C ILE A 1157 68.17 5.18 5.26
N SER A 1158 67.92 5.86 4.15
CA SER A 1158 66.75 6.75 4.03
C SER A 1158 65.42 6.01 4.14
N SER A 1159 65.38 4.73 3.75
CA SER A 1159 64.15 3.92 3.81
C SER A 1159 63.90 3.31 5.19
N PHE A 1160 64.95 3.01 5.96
CA PHE A 1160 64.84 2.18 7.16
C PHE A 1160 65.36 2.82 8.46
N MET A 1161 66.06 3.97 8.41
CA MET A 1161 66.78 4.55 9.55
C MET A 1161 66.38 6.00 9.92
N GLN A 1162 65.26 6.53 9.41
CA GLN A 1162 64.82 7.90 9.72
C GLN A 1162 64.21 7.98 11.13
N ASP A 1163 64.91 8.68 12.03
CA ASP A 1163 64.52 9.10 13.39
C ASP A 1163 64.16 8.02 14.43
N GLY A 1164 65.11 7.73 15.33
CA GLY A 1164 64.92 7.54 16.78
C GLY A 1164 63.89 6.54 17.37
N ARG A 1165 62.93 5.99 16.63
CA ARG A 1165 61.90 5.05 17.11
C ARG A 1165 61.58 3.97 16.07
N TYR A 1166 61.78 2.72 16.52
CA TYR A 1166 61.24 1.43 16.04
C TYR A 1166 61.18 1.15 14.53
N PHE A 1167 62.35 0.96 13.91
CA PHE A 1167 62.48 -0.07 12.87
C PHE A 1167 62.44 -1.44 13.57
N THR A 1168 61.36 -2.19 13.42
CA THR A 1168 61.18 -3.50 14.09
C THR A 1168 61.58 -4.63 13.16
N LEU A 1169 62.65 -5.37 13.44
CA LEU A 1169 63.07 -6.55 12.65
C LEU A 1169 62.11 -7.75 12.75
N THR A 1170 60.94 -7.57 13.36
CA THR A 1170 59.89 -8.58 13.50
C THR A 1170 59.45 -9.14 12.14
N PHE A 1171 59.55 -8.37 11.06
CA PHE A 1171 59.25 -8.84 9.70
C PHE A 1171 60.21 -9.93 9.19
N PHE A 1172 61.40 -10.08 9.79
CA PHE A 1172 62.35 -11.16 9.47
C PHE A 1172 62.19 -12.42 10.35
N ARG A 1173 61.33 -12.41 11.39
CA ARG A 1173 61.21 -13.54 12.33
C ARG A 1173 60.94 -14.90 11.68
N ASN A 1174 60.28 -14.91 10.51
CA ASN A 1174 59.89 -16.12 9.79
C ASN A 1174 60.34 -16.10 8.31
N LYS A 1175 61.42 -15.37 7.94
CA LYS A 1175 61.81 -15.18 6.52
C LYS A 1175 63.16 -15.80 6.19
N ASP A 1176 63.36 -16.09 4.90
CA ASP A 1176 64.58 -16.69 4.31
C ASP A 1176 65.86 -15.97 4.78
N SER A 1177 66.81 -16.74 5.33
CA SER A 1177 68.10 -16.24 5.81
C SER A 1177 68.87 -15.47 4.73
N LYS A 1178 68.70 -15.82 3.45
CA LYS A 1178 69.34 -15.13 2.31
C LYS A 1178 68.82 -13.70 2.12
N LEU A 1179 67.52 -13.47 2.33
CA LEU A 1179 66.92 -12.13 2.22
C LEU A 1179 67.42 -11.23 3.35
N PHE A 1180 67.50 -11.78 4.56
CA PHE A 1180 68.06 -11.10 5.72
C PHE A 1180 69.54 -10.76 5.52
N SER A 1181 70.36 -11.73 5.11
CA SER A 1181 71.78 -11.50 4.80
C SER A 1181 71.95 -10.41 3.73
N ARG A 1182 71.17 -10.47 2.64
CA ARG A 1182 71.22 -9.43 1.60
C ARG A 1182 70.90 -8.04 2.15
N PHE A 1183 69.88 -7.92 3.01
CA PHE A 1183 69.53 -6.66 3.63
C PHE A 1183 70.65 -6.11 4.53
N ILE A 1184 71.24 -6.97 5.36
CA ILE A 1184 72.33 -6.58 6.28
C ILE A 1184 73.59 -6.16 5.51
N ASN A 1185 73.94 -6.84 4.43
CA ASN A 1185 75.17 -6.56 3.67
C ASN A 1185 75.26 -5.10 3.15
N TYR A 1186 74.14 -4.41 2.93
CA TYR A 1186 74.16 -2.98 2.54
C TYR A 1186 74.71 -2.05 3.64
N TYR A 1187 74.87 -2.57 4.87
CA TYR A 1187 75.32 -1.84 6.04
C TYR A 1187 76.72 -2.28 6.52
N ASP A 1188 77.36 -3.27 5.88
CA ASP A 1188 78.66 -3.84 6.30
C ASP A 1188 79.81 -2.81 6.32
N ASN A 1189 79.76 -1.82 5.43
CA ASN A 1189 80.81 -0.79 5.26
C ASN A 1189 80.54 0.52 6.05
N LEU A 1190 79.62 0.50 7.03
CA LEU A 1190 79.30 1.67 7.86
C LEU A 1190 80.34 1.97 8.95
N SER A 1191 80.38 3.23 9.39
CA SER A 1191 81.24 3.62 10.51
C SER A 1191 80.83 2.90 11.80
N LEU A 1192 81.79 2.68 12.70
CA LEU A 1192 81.62 1.93 13.96
C LEU A 1192 80.41 2.41 14.81
N HIS A 1193 80.10 3.71 14.76
CA HIS A 1193 78.96 4.32 15.46
C HIS A 1193 77.59 4.01 14.81
N GLU A 1194 77.54 3.95 13.48
CA GLU A 1194 76.32 3.61 12.74
C GLU A 1194 76.03 2.11 12.80
N SER A 1195 77.07 1.28 12.70
CA SER A 1195 76.98 -0.18 12.87
C SER A 1195 76.50 -0.54 14.28
N TYR A 1196 76.91 0.18 15.33
CA TYR A 1196 76.45 -0.03 16.70
C TYR A 1196 74.95 0.28 16.91
N SER A 1197 74.41 1.29 16.21
CA SER A 1197 72.97 1.62 16.24
C SER A 1197 72.10 0.53 15.62
N ILE A 1198 72.59 -0.11 14.55
CA ILE A 1198 71.92 -1.22 13.87
C ILE A 1198 72.04 -2.50 14.71
N ILE A 1199 73.26 -2.84 15.17
CA ILE A 1199 73.53 -4.06 15.94
C ILE A 1199 72.86 -4.03 17.32
N SER A 1200 72.86 -2.90 18.05
CA SER A 1200 72.18 -2.83 19.36
C SER A 1200 70.65 -2.96 19.24
N LYS A 1201 70.06 -2.49 18.14
CA LYS A 1201 68.64 -2.71 17.83
C LYS A 1201 68.34 -4.16 17.43
N ILE A 1202 69.20 -4.80 16.64
CA ILE A 1202 69.13 -6.24 16.33
C ILE A 1202 69.19 -7.07 17.62
N ALA A 1203 70.18 -6.80 18.48
CA ALA A 1203 70.41 -7.53 19.73
C ALA A 1203 69.26 -7.37 20.75
N SER A 1204 68.61 -6.20 20.83
CA SER A 1204 67.49 -5.96 21.75
C SER A 1204 66.24 -6.83 21.50
N LEU A 1205 66.11 -7.44 20.32
CA LEU A 1205 65.01 -8.36 19.96
C LEU A 1205 65.34 -9.84 20.22
N TRP A 1206 66.63 -10.17 20.40
CA TRP A 1206 67.14 -11.54 20.52
C TRP A 1206 67.45 -11.96 21.97
N VAL A 1207 67.42 -11.02 22.93
CA VAL A 1207 67.59 -11.33 24.36
C VAL A 1207 66.22 -11.56 25.01
N HIS A 1208 65.60 -12.71 24.74
CA HIS A 1208 64.73 -13.42 25.68
C HIS A 1208 64.64 -14.91 25.27
N PRO A 1209 64.86 -15.86 26.20
CA PRO A 1209 65.23 -17.22 25.85
C PRO A 1209 64.01 -18.07 25.50
N SER A 1210 63.96 -18.57 24.27
CA SER A 1210 63.31 -19.85 23.97
C SER A 1210 64.30 -20.69 23.18
N ALA A 1211 64.64 -21.85 23.75
CA ALA A 1211 65.67 -22.77 23.30
C ALA A 1211 65.54 -23.16 21.82
N ASP A 1212 66.55 -22.83 21.03
CA ASP A 1212 67.40 -23.74 20.25
C ASP A 1212 68.27 -22.87 19.32
N PHE A 1213 69.36 -23.44 18.79
CA PHE A 1213 70.34 -22.89 17.85
C PHE A 1213 71.73 -22.53 18.41
N ASP A 1214 72.54 -23.58 18.55
CA ASP A 1214 73.96 -23.55 18.18
C ASP A 1214 74.10 -23.42 16.64
N LEU A 1215 74.54 -22.27 16.13
CA LEU A 1215 75.35 -22.05 14.91
C LEU A 1215 75.28 -20.58 14.45
N ILE A 1216 76.25 -19.76 14.89
CA ILE A 1216 76.82 -18.61 14.17
C ILE A 1216 78.33 -18.63 14.40
#